data_AF-A0A644W492-F1
#
_entry.id   AF-A0A644W492-F1
#
_cell.length_a   1.000
_cell.length_b   1.000
_cell.length_c   1.000
_cell.angle_alpha   90.00
_cell.angle_beta   90.00
_cell.angle_gamma   90.00
#
_symmetry.space_group_name_H-M   'P 1'
#
loop_
_entity.id
_entity.type
_entity.pdbx_description
1 polymer ?
#
loop_
_entity_poly.entity_id
_entity_poly.type
_entity_poly.pdbx_seq_one_letter_code
_entity_poly.pdbx_strand_id
1 'polypeptide(L)'
;MTDYLALLGDTADNVPGVPGVGEKTAKALLAEYGSLDGIYGGLESLKPGLKKKFEENREQAYRSRELVMLLCDTKENLGDFLPVEADREGFLEKCKALGLQKIAEKMVPGVLRDRKRPETPAEESSGRGGRESAVIPAGVLIPVINGKYPVALALEEFCLTGPDGEIAGKNREDALSALGRRGTGKVLLPDYKEAAACLGSSFLPSSAVLDFKTAHYLLHPDSGVHHPEGLFTEYASLSPAEKGRFLAARFEELADEMGDHEGLSTLMEQTDLPLVPVLVDMEKHGIGCSIPAFGALETDLSSRLKGIEEEITARGGEKINLNSPKQVAWLLFEKLGLPTGKTTKTGYSTDISVLEGLSAMGKPFDEVPNLLIEFRELSKMLSGFVQPLVKAAKEGDGIIHGVFEPAVTGTGRLSSRDPNLQNLPSFGEWSGRIKKGLLPTGEGNVFVAADYSQIELRVLAHLCGDRKLLDAFAKGRDIHTETASWVFSTEPSLVTPELRRVAKMINFGLLYGMSSFGLAQRLGIGRQEASDIIRRYFDALPGVKEYLEKSYDDAKKRGYTLTLAGRIRPLGEVSVSPRDRDALRRVAVNTPIQGTAADIARKAMVDFAAVFPTSGTVRLVLQVHDSLVCECPAGDAEEVKRSLEEIMERAADLAVPLKVESKTGLSLAEV
;
A
#
# COMPACT_ATOMS: atom_id res chain seq x y z
N MET A 1 38.94 -6.25 5.30
CA MET A 1 38.22 -5.81 6.53
C MET A 1 39.16 -5.83 7.74
N THR A 2 39.83 -6.95 8.01
CA THR A 2 40.80 -7.09 9.13
C THR A 2 41.87 -6.00 9.16
N ASP A 3 42.56 -5.75 8.05
CA ASP A 3 43.58 -4.69 7.98
C ASP A 3 43.01 -3.28 8.14
N TYR A 4 41.75 -3.07 7.73
CA TYR A 4 41.08 -1.78 7.91
C TYR A 4 40.81 -1.50 9.39
N LEU A 5 40.32 -2.50 10.12
CA LEU A 5 40.13 -2.41 11.58
C LEU A 5 41.46 -2.35 12.33
N ALA A 6 42.50 -3.04 11.85
CA ALA A 6 43.85 -2.94 12.43
C ALA A 6 44.42 -1.52 12.36
N LEU A 7 44.07 -0.75 11.32
CA LEU A 7 44.49 0.64 11.15
C LEU A 7 43.62 1.62 11.94
N LEU A 8 42.31 1.43 11.94
CA LEU A 8 41.36 2.35 12.58
C LEU A 8 41.25 2.14 14.09
N GLY A 9 41.41 0.89 14.54
CA GLY A 9 41.02 0.44 15.86
C GLY A 9 39.52 0.15 15.96
N ASP A 10 39.15 -0.48 17.06
CA ASP A 10 37.76 -0.70 17.47
C ASP A 10 37.60 -0.29 18.94
N THR A 11 36.86 0.79 19.18
CA THR A 11 36.64 1.31 20.53
C THR A 11 35.72 0.42 21.36
N ALA A 12 34.85 -0.39 20.75
CA ALA A 12 33.97 -1.29 21.48
C ALA A 12 34.76 -2.44 22.11
N ASP A 13 35.72 -2.98 21.36
CA ASP A 13 36.59 -4.09 21.78
C ASP A 13 37.95 -3.63 22.33
N ASN A 14 38.11 -2.33 22.56
CA ASN A 14 39.33 -1.70 23.07
C ASN A 14 40.59 -2.04 22.24
N VAL A 15 40.42 -2.16 20.91
CA VAL A 15 41.51 -2.35 19.95
C VAL A 15 42.01 -0.97 19.50
N PRO A 16 43.28 -0.61 19.74
CA PRO A 16 43.72 0.79 19.68
C PRO A 16 44.03 1.32 18.26
N GLY A 17 44.26 0.47 17.25
CA GLY A 17 44.55 0.90 15.88
C GLY A 17 45.87 1.65 15.72
N VAL A 18 46.06 2.42 14.65
CA VAL A 18 47.22 3.31 14.46
C VAL A 18 46.84 4.75 14.79
N PRO A 19 47.42 5.37 15.85
CA PRO A 19 47.08 6.71 16.28
C PRO A 19 47.14 7.77 15.17
N GLY A 20 46.03 8.47 14.97
CA GLY A 20 45.92 9.53 13.97
C GLY A 20 45.78 9.02 12.53
N VAL A 21 45.41 7.75 12.32
CA VAL A 21 44.90 7.22 11.06
C VAL A 21 43.37 7.08 11.18
N GLY A 22 42.64 7.97 10.49
CA GLY A 22 41.17 7.91 10.44
C GLY A 22 40.66 7.13 9.22
N GLU A 23 39.35 6.91 9.16
CA GLU A 23 38.66 6.13 8.13
C GLU A 23 39.09 6.48 6.69
N LYS A 24 39.16 7.77 6.34
CA LYS A 24 39.56 8.22 4.99
C LYS A 24 41.00 7.81 4.65
N THR A 25 41.90 7.95 5.61
CA THR A 25 43.32 7.62 5.43
C THR A 25 43.52 6.11 5.34
N ALA A 26 42.84 5.34 6.20
CA ALA A 26 42.90 3.88 6.17
C ALA A 26 42.39 3.31 4.83
N LYS A 27 41.27 3.83 4.31
CA LYS A 27 40.72 3.42 3.00
C LYS A 27 41.66 3.76 1.86
N ALA A 28 42.24 4.96 1.84
CA ALA A 28 43.17 5.38 0.79
C ALA A 28 44.44 4.50 0.78
N LEU A 29 45.03 4.24 1.94
CA LEU A 29 46.22 3.40 2.08
C LEU A 29 45.95 1.95 1.68
N LEU A 30 44.81 1.38 2.06
CA LEU A 30 44.48 0.00 1.67
C LEU A 30 44.10 -0.12 0.19
N ALA A 31 43.54 0.92 -0.41
CA ALA A 31 43.30 0.95 -1.85
C ALA A 31 44.60 1.01 -2.66
N GLU A 32 45.61 1.73 -2.15
CA GLU A 32 46.90 1.92 -2.82
C GLU A 32 47.87 0.75 -2.58
N TYR A 33 47.97 0.26 -1.34
CA TYR A 33 48.96 -0.74 -0.94
C TYR A 33 48.37 -2.14 -0.67
N GLY A 34 47.04 -2.29 -0.76
CA GLY A 34 46.33 -3.57 -0.70
C GLY A 34 46.15 -4.16 0.71
N SER A 35 47.20 -4.16 1.53
CA SER A 35 47.21 -4.78 2.86
C SER A 35 48.06 -4.02 3.86
N LEU A 36 47.94 -4.37 5.14
CA LEU A 36 48.82 -3.83 6.18
C LEU A 36 50.30 -4.10 5.88
N ASP A 37 50.61 -5.32 5.41
CA ASP A 37 51.96 -5.70 4.98
C ASP A 37 52.43 -4.90 3.77
N GLY A 38 51.53 -4.63 2.81
CA GLY A 38 51.81 -3.78 1.66
C GLY A 38 52.13 -2.34 2.06
N ILE A 39 51.43 -1.79 3.05
CA ILE A 39 51.71 -0.44 3.58
C ILE A 39 53.09 -0.41 4.23
N TYR A 40 53.43 -1.42 5.04
CA TYR A 40 54.75 -1.52 5.67
C TYR A 40 55.89 -1.79 4.67
N GLY A 41 55.62 -2.48 3.56
CA GLY A 41 56.56 -2.66 2.46
C GLY A 41 56.78 -1.38 1.63
N GLY A 42 55.81 -0.46 1.64
CA GLY A 42 55.82 0.80 0.90
C GLY A 42 56.19 2.05 1.72
N LEU A 43 56.69 1.91 2.95
CA LEU A 43 56.87 3.05 3.89
C LEU A 43 57.64 4.24 3.32
N GLU A 44 58.65 4.00 2.49
CA GLU A 44 59.50 5.05 1.89
C GLU A 44 58.74 5.96 0.92
N SER A 45 57.61 5.49 0.38
CA SER A 45 56.74 6.26 -0.52
C SER A 45 55.68 7.10 0.21
N LEU A 46 55.54 6.92 1.53
CA LEU A 46 54.57 7.68 2.34
C LEU A 46 55.07 9.09 2.67
N LYS A 47 54.12 10.03 2.82
CA LYS A 47 54.41 11.38 3.31
C LYS A 47 55.13 11.32 4.68
N PRO A 48 56.10 12.20 4.98
CA PRO A 48 56.94 12.11 6.19
C PRO A 48 56.17 11.98 7.50
N GLY A 49 55.06 12.73 7.67
CA GLY A 49 54.24 12.65 8.88
C GLY A 49 53.43 11.36 9.03
N LEU A 50 53.12 10.68 7.92
CA LEU A 50 52.43 9.39 7.93
C LEU A 50 53.44 8.25 8.10
N LYS A 51 54.58 8.32 7.43
CA LYS A 51 55.72 7.40 7.59
C LYS A 51 56.10 7.27 9.08
N LYS A 52 56.32 8.40 9.76
CA LYS A 52 56.66 8.43 11.19
C LYS A 52 55.62 7.73 12.07
N LYS A 53 54.32 7.95 11.82
CA LYS A 53 53.23 7.28 12.57
C LYS A 53 53.26 5.76 12.40
N PHE A 54 53.50 5.27 11.19
CA PHE A 54 53.56 3.83 10.94
C PHE A 54 54.82 3.19 11.51
N GLU A 55 55.97 3.89 11.48
CA GLU A 55 57.22 3.44 12.12
C GLU A 55 57.06 3.31 13.65
N GLU A 56 56.50 4.32 14.30
CA GLU A 56 56.32 4.35 15.76
C GLU A 56 55.26 3.35 16.26
N ASN A 57 54.31 2.94 15.42
CA ASN A 57 53.17 2.11 15.82
C ASN A 57 53.15 0.73 15.12
N ARG A 58 54.29 0.25 14.60
CA ARG A 58 54.37 -1.03 13.88
C ARG A 58 53.85 -2.21 14.68
N GLU A 59 54.37 -2.41 15.88
CA GLU A 59 53.95 -3.52 16.73
C GLU A 59 52.46 -3.43 17.10
N GLN A 60 51.96 -2.22 17.34
CA GLN A 60 50.57 -1.97 17.68
C GLN A 60 49.62 -2.27 16.50
N ALA A 61 50.00 -1.92 15.27
CA ALA A 61 49.20 -2.20 14.08
C ALA A 61 49.07 -3.71 13.83
N TYR A 62 50.18 -4.45 13.93
CA TYR A 62 50.16 -5.92 13.78
C TYR A 62 49.42 -6.61 14.92
N ARG A 63 49.61 -6.16 16.16
CA ARG A 63 48.84 -6.66 17.31
C ARG A 63 47.35 -6.37 17.16
N SER A 64 46.98 -5.19 16.66
CA SER A 64 45.58 -4.86 16.38
C SER A 64 45.01 -5.79 15.31
N ARG A 65 45.78 -6.11 14.26
CA ARG A 65 45.39 -7.09 13.21
C ARG A 65 45.12 -8.47 13.79
N GLU A 66 45.99 -8.94 14.68
CA GLU A 66 45.84 -10.23 15.35
C GLU A 66 44.55 -10.26 16.20
N LEU A 67 44.29 -9.22 16.97
CA LEU A 67 43.10 -9.13 17.83
C LEU A 67 41.78 -9.13 17.07
N VAL A 68 41.74 -8.54 15.87
CA VAL A 68 40.52 -8.48 15.04
C VAL A 68 40.41 -9.63 14.03
N MET A 69 41.39 -10.54 14.01
CA MET A 69 41.38 -11.69 13.11
C MET A 69 40.52 -12.81 13.70
N LEU A 70 39.45 -13.17 13.01
CA LEU A 70 38.63 -14.31 13.38
C LEU A 70 39.39 -15.61 13.12
N LEU A 71 39.53 -16.42 14.17
CA LEU A 71 40.06 -17.78 14.06
C LEU A 71 38.93 -18.69 13.55
N CYS A 72 39.08 -19.18 12.31
CA CYS A 72 38.12 -20.07 11.66
C CYS A 72 38.57 -21.53 11.73
N ASP A 73 39.20 -21.94 12.83
CA ASP A 73 39.79 -23.29 13.04
C ASP A 73 39.00 -24.14 14.04
N THR A 74 37.73 -23.77 14.29
CA THR A 74 36.85 -24.55 15.17
C THR A 74 36.69 -25.98 14.68
N LYS A 75 36.70 -26.93 15.62
CA LYS A 75 36.48 -28.36 15.38
C LYS A 75 35.01 -28.77 15.59
N GLU A 76 34.13 -27.80 15.80
CA GLU A 76 32.72 -28.07 16.05
C GLU A 76 32.00 -28.56 14.79
N ASN A 77 31.05 -29.48 14.99
CA ASN A 77 30.24 -30.01 13.91
C ASN A 77 29.00 -29.13 13.72
N LEU A 78 28.83 -28.55 12.54
CA LEU A 78 27.68 -27.68 12.23
C LEU A 78 26.32 -28.39 12.40
N GLY A 79 26.29 -29.73 12.31
CA GLY A 79 25.09 -30.53 12.55
C GLY A 79 24.55 -30.43 13.98
N ASP A 80 25.41 -30.16 14.96
CA ASP A 80 25.02 -30.04 16.37
C ASP A 80 24.25 -28.74 16.66
N PHE A 81 24.29 -27.78 15.72
CA PHE A 81 23.59 -26.50 15.80
C PHE A 81 22.29 -26.47 15.00
N LEU A 82 21.87 -27.60 14.45
CA LEU A 82 20.56 -27.70 13.81
C LEU A 82 19.46 -27.50 14.86
N PRO A 83 18.40 -26.73 14.52
CA PRO A 83 17.33 -26.45 15.46
C PRO A 83 16.63 -27.76 15.84
N VAL A 84 16.49 -27.98 17.15
CA VAL A 84 15.69 -29.07 17.72
C VAL A 84 14.28 -28.58 18.06
N GLU A 85 13.37 -29.52 18.29
CA GLU A 85 12.02 -29.20 18.72
C GLU A 85 12.03 -28.41 20.04
N ALA A 86 11.27 -27.33 20.09
CA ALA A 86 11.27 -26.42 21.23
C ALA A 86 10.51 -27.00 22.42
N ASP A 87 11.12 -27.00 23.61
CA ASP A 87 10.46 -27.32 24.88
C ASP A 87 9.49 -26.20 25.29
N ARG A 88 8.27 -26.30 24.79
CA ARG A 88 7.20 -25.31 25.03
C ARG A 88 6.78 -25.26 26.49
N GLU A 89 6.78 -26.40 27.18
CA GLU A 89 6.35 -26.49 28.57
C GLU A 89 7.37 -25.82 29.50
N GLY A 90 8.66 -26.17 29.35
CA GLY A 90 9.74 -25.53 30.10
C GLY A 90 9.88 -24.03 29.80
N PHE A 91 9.61 -23.61 28.55
CA PHE A 91 9.57 -22.19 28.19
C PHE A 91 8.46 -21.42 28.92
N LEU A 92 7.24 -21.96 28.94
CA LEU A 92 6.10 -21.33 29.63
C LEU A 92 6.33 -21.28 31.15
N GLU A 93 6.91 -22.34 31.72
CA GLU A 93 7.27 -22.37 33.15
C GLU A 93 8.28 -21.28 33.49
N LYS A 94 9.36 -21.13 32.71
CA LYS A 94 10.34 -20.06 32.88
C LYS A 94 9.74 -18.67 32.68
N CYS A 95 8.88 -18.49 31.68
CA CYS A 95 8.20 -17.20 31.46
C CYS A 95 7.32 -16.82 32.66
N LYS A 96 6.63 -17.80 33.25
CA LYS A 96 5.84 -17.59 34.47
C LYS A 96 6.73 -17.23 35.67
N ALA A 97 7.84 -17.96 35.87
CA ALA A 97 8.77 -17.70 36.97
C ALA A 97 9.45 -16.33 36.86
N LEU A 98 9.72 -15.85 35.64
CA LEU A 98 10.39 -14.58 35.36
C LEU A 98 9.43 -13.40 35.13
N GLY A 99 8.11 -13.62 35.18
CA GLY A 99 7.10 -12.58 34.94
C GLY A 99 6.99 -12.12 33.47
N LEU A 100 7.45 -12.92 32.50
CA LEU A 100 7.50 -12.62 31.08
C LEU A 100 6.21 -13.02 30.33
N GLN A 101 5.04 -12.70 30.90
CA GLN A 101 3.73 -13.18 30.41
C GLN A 101 3.41 -12.73 28.98
N LYS A 102 3.74 -11.48 28.62
CA LYS A 102 3.53 -10.97 27.25
C LYS A 102 4.37 -11.68 26.19
N ILE A 103 5.55 -12.18 26.58
CA ILE A 103 6.41 -12.95 25.68
C ILE A 103 5.82 -14.35 25.49
N ALA A 104 5.31 -14.98 26.56
CA ALA A 104 4.59 -16.25 26.47
C ALA A 104 3.36 -16.17 25.55
N GLU A 105 2.53 -15.12 25.68
CA GLU A 105 1.35 -14.91 24.83
C GLU A 105 1.70 -14.72 23.35
N LYS A 106 2.79 -13.99 23.08
CA LYS A 106 3.25 -13.73 21.72
C LYS A 106 3.84 -14.98 21.06
N MET A 107 4.58 -15.79 21.82
CA MET A 107 5.31 -16.95 21.29
C MET A 107 4.46 -18.23 21.27
N VAL A 108 3.43 -18.31 22.12
CA VAL A 108 2.47 -19.42 22.16
C VAL A 108 1.04 -18.85 22.25
N PRO A 109 0.44 -18.46 21.11
CA PRO A 109 -0.90 -17.87 21.09
C PRO A 109 -1.94 -18.83 21.70
N GLY A 110 -2.73 -18.35 22.67
CA GLY A 110 -3.86 -19.08 23.27
C GLY A 110 -3.70 -19.54 24.73
N VAL A 111 -2.50 -19.44 25.33
CA VAL A 111 -2.20 -20.01 26.68
C VAL A 111 -2.87 -19.26 27.85
N LEU A 112 -3.29 -18.00 27.67
CA LEU A 112 -3.93 -17.20 28.74
C LEU A 112 -5.43 -16.93 28.53
N ARG A 113 -6.10 -17.67 27.63
CA ARG A 113 -7.55 -17.49 27.39
C ARG A 113 -8.47 -17.89 28.55
N ASP A 114 -7.94 -18.49 29.63
CA ASP A 114 -8.68 -18.70 30.87
C ASP A 114 -8.51 -17.55 31.86
N ARG A 115 -9.22 -16.44 31.61
CA ARG A 115 -9.82 -15.59 32.67
C ARG A 115 -10.72 -14.50 32.09
N LYS A 116 -12.03 -14.69 32.34
CA LYS A 116 -13.13 -13.71 32.32
C LYS A 116 -13.52 -13.11 30.96
N ARG A 117 -14.34 -13.87 30.23
CA ARG A 117 -15.42 -13.29 29.42
C ARG A 117 -16.28 -12.39 30.32
N PRO A 118 -16.54 -11.11 30.00
CA PRO A 118 -17.57 -10.35 30.69
C PRO A 118 -18.93 -10.92 30.29
N GLU A 119 -19.69 -11.42 31.27
CA GLU A 119 -21.11 -11.73 31.07
C GLU A 119 -21.83 -10.45 30.63
N THR A 120 -22.31 -10.46 29.39
CA THR A 120 -23.24 -9.44 28.89
C THR A 120 -24.63 -9.86 29.37
N PRO A 121 -25.44 -8.96 29.97
CA PRO A 121 -26.80 -9.32 30.37
C PRO A 121 -27.61 -9.70 29.13
N ALA A 122 -28.30 -10.83 29.21
CA ALA A 122 -29.27 -11.25 28.23
C ALA A 122 -30.45 -10.27 28.25
N GLU A 123 -30.49 -9.34 27.30
CA GLU A 123 -31.75 -8.76 26.85
C GLU A 123 -32.23 -9.55 25.63
N GLU A 124 -33.38 -10.18 25.82
CA GLU A 124 -34.16 -10.84 24.78
C GLU A 124 -34.46 -9.85 23.65
N SER A 125 -33.71 -9.95 22.57
CA SER A 125 -34.16 -9.53 21.24
C SER A 125 -34.37 -10.79 20.41
N SER A 126 -35.64 -11.14 20.26
CA SER A 126 -36.15 -12.15 19.34
C SER A 126 -35.74 -11.80 17.91
N GLY A 127 -34.85 -12.60 17.32
CA GLY A 127 -34.47 -12.48 15.92
C GLY A 127 -33.06 -13.00 15.60
N ARG A 128 -32.64 -14.16 16.15
CA ARG A 128 -31.46 -14.84 15.59
C ARG A 128 -31.87 -15.49 14.28
N GLY A 129 -31.46 -14.88 13.17
CA GLY A 129 -31.37 -15.54 11.88
C GLY A 129 -30.59 -16.85 12.04
N GLY A 130 -31.03 -17.89 11.31
CA GLY A 130 -30.45 -19.22 11.43
C GLY A 130 -28.95 -19.20 11.14
N ARG A 131 -28.16 -19.87 11.99
CA ARG A 131 -26.77 -20.19 11.67
C ARG A 131 -26.74 -20.94 10.34
N GLU A 132 -26.11 -20.36 9.32
CA GLU A 132 -25.75 -21.12 8.13
C GLU A 132 -24.84 -22.27 8.54
N SER A 133 -25.09 -23.46 8.00
CA SER A 133 -24.30 -24.66 8.28
C SER A 133 -22.83 -24.44 7.91
N ALA A 134 -21.90 -25.01 8.70
CA ALA A 134 -20.48 -25.03 8.38
C ALA A 134 -20.25 -25.49 6.93
N VAL A 135 -19.57 -24.67 6.13
CA VAL A 135 -19.32 -24.91 4.71
C VAL A 135 -18.14 -25.88 4.58
N ILE A 136 -18.43 -27.16 4.40
CA ILE A 136 -17.40 -28.18 4.19
C ILE A 136 -16.97 -28.16 2.71
N PRO A 137 -15.67 -27.96 2.40
CA PRO A 137 -15.19 -27.99 1.02
C PRO A 137 -15.33 -29.41 0.45
N ALA A 138 -15.75 -29.51 -0.82
CA ALA A 138 -15.78 -30.79 -1.54
C ALA A 138 -14.38 -31.25 -1.99
N GLY A 139 -13.40 -30.34 -1.97
CA GLY A 139 -12.00 -30.65 -2.05
C GLY A 139 -11.12 -29.43 -1.80
N VAL A 140 -9.83 -29.66 -1.58
CA VAL A 140 -8.81 -28.62 -1.43
C VAL A 140 -7.75 -28.81 -2.49
N LEU A 141 -7.57 -27.82 -3.34
CA LEU A 141 -6.52 -27.82 -4.37
C LEU A 141 -5.31 -27.04 -3.85
N ILE A 142 -4.20 -27.74 -3.71
CA ILE A 142 -2.90 -27.16 -3.38
C ILE A 142 -2.04 -27.19 -4.65
N PRO A 143 -1.93 -26.06 -5.38
CA PRO A 143 -1.00 -25.95 -6.50
C PRO A 143 0.39 -25.55 -5.99
N VAL A 144 1.43 -26.13 -6.59
CA VAL A 144 2.82 -25.68 -6.45
C VAL A 144 3.19 -24.95 -7.73
N ILE A 145 3.36 -23.64 -7.60
CA ILE A 145 3.48 -22.70 -8.71
C ILE A 145 4.86 -22.06 -8.65
N ASN A 146 5.56 -22.03 -9.79
CA ASN A 146 6.83 -21.34 -9.95
C ASN A 146 6.77 -20.29 -11.07
N GLY A 147 7.67 -19.32 -11.01
CA GLY A 147 7.83 -18.28 -12.02
C GLY A 147 7.42 -16.88 -11.53
N LYS A 148 7.15 -15.97 -12.47
CA LYS A 148 6.88 -14.54 -12.18
C LYS A 148 5.42 -14.19 -12.47
N TYR A 149 4.69 -13.86 -11.41
CA TYR A 149 3.34 -13.29 -11.49
C TYR A 149 3.35 -11.95 -12.26
N PRO A 150 2.33 -11.61 -13.10
CA PRO A 150 1.13 -12.39 -13.46
C PRO A 150 1.27 -13.28 -14.71
N VAL A 151 2.27 -13.06 -15.56
CA VAL A 151 2.30 -13.63 -16.94
C VAL A 151 3.17 -14.87 -17.11
N ALA A 152 4.13 -15.13 -16.21
CA ALA A 152 5.14 -16.18 -16.38
C ALA A 152 5.08 -17.21 -15.24
N LEU A 153 3.88 -17.66 -14.88
CA LEU A 153 3.66 -18.71 -13.88
C LEU A 153 3.49 -20.08 -14.56
N ALA A 154 4.06 -21.11 -13.95
CA ALA A 154 3.93 -22.49 -14.36
C ALA A 154 3.56 -23.38 -13.16
N LEU A 155 2.66 -24.33 -13.38
CA LEU A 155 2.32 -25.35 -12.41
C LEU A 155 3.40 -26.45 -12.45
N GLU A 156 4.05 -26.71 -11.33
CA GLU A 156 5.02 -27.81 -11.21
C GLU A 156 4.35 -29.10 -10.74
N GLU A 157 3.48 -28.98 -9.74
CA GLU A 157 2.67 -30.06 -9.22
C GLU A 157 1.38 -29.52 -8.60
N PHE A 158 0.41 -30.39 -8.44
CA PHE A 158 -0.79 -30.10 -7.67
C PHE A 158 -1.19 -31.33 -6.85
N CYS A 159 -1.91 -31.07 -5.77
CA CYS A 159 -2.61 -32.07 -5.00
C CYS A 159 -4.04 -31.59 -4.76
N LEU A 160 -5.02 -32.40 -5.17
CA LEU A 160 -6.43 -32.23 -4.85
C LEU A 160 -6.81 -33.27 -3.80
N THR A 161 -7.10 -32.81 -2.59
CA THR A 161 -7.58 -33.65 -1.48
C THR A 161 -9.09 -33.51 -1.34
N GLY A 162 -9.80 -34.60 -1.07
CA GLY A 162 -11.25 -34.58 -0.86
C GLY A 162 -11.75 -35.83 -0.13
N PRO A 163 -13.08 -35.96 0.08
CA PRO A 163 -13.67 -37.11 0.76
C PRO A 163 -13.36 -38.46 0.08
N ASP A 164 -13.21 -38.45 -1.24
CA ASP A 164 -12.95 -39.64 -2.07
C ASP A 164 -11.45 -40.00 -2.19
N GLY A 165 -10.57 -39.26 -1.50
CA GLY A 165 -9.12 -39.50 -1.48
C GLY A 165 -8.29 -38.34 -2.04
N GLU A 166 -7.10 -38.67 -2.50
CA GLU A 166 -6.10 -37.72 -3.00
C GLU A 166 -5.82 -37.96 -4.48
N ILE A 167 -5.79 -36.88 -5.26
CA ILE A 167 -5.37 -36.87 -6.67
C ILE A 167 -4.19 -35.90 -6.80
N ALA A 168 -3.03 -36.40 -7.21
CA ALA A 168 -1.85 -35.60 -7.47
C ALA A 168 -1.40 -35.70 -8.93
N GLY A 169 -0.78 -34.63 -9.44
CA GLY A 169 -0.25 -34.60 -10.80
C GLY A 169 0.73 -33.45 -11.00
N LYS A 170 1.31 -33.34 -12.20
CA LYS A 170 2.44 -32.43 -12.50
C LYS A 170 2.17 -31.38 -13.57
N ASN A 171 0.97 -31.35 -14.12
CA ASN A 171 0.64 -30.46 -15.21
C ASN A 171 -0.78 -29.91 -15.07
N ARG A 172 -1.02 -28.82 -15.81
CA ARG A 172 -2.28 -28.08 -15.80
C ARG A 172 -3.46 -28.93 -16.29
N GLU A 173 -3.28 -29.77 -17.32
CA GLU A 173 -4.36 -30.57 -17.90
C GLU A 173 -4.88 -31.61 -16.89
N ASP A 174 -3.98 -32.26 -16.17
CA ASP A 174 -4.30 -33.19 -15.10
C ASP A 174 -5.05 -32.50 -13.96
N ALA A 175 -4.64 -31.28 -13.58
CA ALA A 175 -5.31 -30.48 -12.56
C ALA A 175 -6.75 -30.15 -12.96
N LEU A 176 -6.95 -29.69 -14.21
CA LEU A 176 -8.28 -29.39 -14.75
C LEU A 176 -9.16 -30.65 -14.85
N SER A 177 -8.58 -31.77 -15.28
CA SER A 177 -9.27 -33.07 -15.34
C SER A 177 -9.70 -33.55 -13.95
N ALA A 178 -8.84 -33.40 -12.94
CA ALA A 178 -9.16 -33.73 -11.55
C ALA A 178 -10.30 -32.87 -11.00
N LEU A 179 -10.26 -31.54 -11.23
CA LEU A 179 -11.33 -30.63 -10.84
C LEU A 179 -12.68 -30.97 -11.50
N GLY A 180 -12.66 -31.39 -12.77
CA GLY A 180 -13.87 -31.80 -13.50
C GLY A 180 -14.59 -33.02 -12.91
N ARG A 181 -13.86 -33.89 -12.18
CA ARG A 181 -14.43 -35.11 -11.56
C ARG A 181 -15.14 -34.86 -10.23
N ARG A 182 -14.94 -33.70 -9.61
CA ARG A 182 -15.45 -33.33 -8.27
C ARG A 182 -16.97 -33.09 -8.22
N GLY A 183 -17.63 -32.94 -9.37
CA GLY A 183 -19.04 -32.53 -9.40
C GLY A 183 -19.23 -31.07 -8.95
N THR A 184 -20.37 -30.77 -8.32
CA THR A 184 -20.85 -29.39 -8.06
C THR A 184 -20.41 -28.76 -6.73
N GLY A 185 -19.68 -29.49 -5.88
CA GLY A 185 -19.24 -28.94 -4.58
C GLY A 185 -18.21 -27.81 -4.73
N LYS A 186 -17.91 -27.04 -3.68
CA LYS A 186 -16.89 -25.96 -3.75
C LYS A 186 -15.46 -26.49 -3.52
N VAL A 187 -14.44 -25.89 -4.13
CA VAL A 187 -13.01 -26.18 -3.85
C VAL A 187 -12.39 -25.04 -3.08
N LEU A 188 -11.72 -25.41 -2.00
CA LEU A 188 -10.89 -24.51 -1.23
C LEU A 188 -9.51 -24.36 -1.88
N LEU A 189 -9.06 -23.11 -1.97
CA LEU A 189 -7.75 -22.71 -2.45
C LEU A 189 -7.01 -21.92 -1.36
N PRO A 190 -5.68 -22.02 -1.29
CA PRO A 190 -4.87 -21.14 -0.44
C PRO A 190 -4.88 -19.69 -0.94
N ASP A 191 -4.76 -19.51 -2.26
CA ASP A 191 -4.83 -18.23 -2.95
C ASP A 191 -5.46 -18.41 -4.35
N TYR A 192 -6.73 -18.02 -4.48
CA TYR A 192 -7.49 -18.14 -5.73
C TYR A 192 -6.89 -17.30 -6.84
N LYS A 193 -6.31 -16.13 -6.52
CA LYS A 193 -5.74 -15.23 -7.53
C LYS A 193 -4.49 -15.82 -8.16
N GLU A 194 -3.60 -16.39 -7.35
CA GLU A 194 -2.41 -17.07 -7.86
C GLU A 194 -2.77 -18.33 -8.67
N ALA A 195 -3.72 -19.13 -8.16
CA ALA A 195 -4.23 -20.30 -8.88
C ALA A 195 -4.88 -19.92 -10.22
N ALA A 196 -5.70 -18.86 -10.27
CA ALA A 196 -6.31 -18.34 -11.49
C ALA A 196 -5.27 -17.80 -12.48
N ALA A 197 -4.22 -17.13 -11.99
CA ALA A 197 -3.12 -16.68 -12.83
C ALA A 197 -2.33 -17.86 -13.45
N CYS A 198 -2.13 -18.95 -12.72
CA CYS A 198 -1.44 -20.13 -13.24
C CYS A 198 -2.31 -21.05 -14.12
N LEU A 199 -3.51 -21.39 -13.66
CA LEU A 199 -4.41 -22.36 -14.30
C LEU A 199 -5.35 -21.72 -15.34
N GLY A 200 -5.39 -20.40 -15.41
CA GLY A 200 -6.26 -19.59 -16.28
C GLY A 200 -7.47 -19.06 -15.51
N SER A 201 -7.86 -17.81 -15.74
CA SER A 201 -8.92 -17.12 -14.96
C SER A 201 -10.28 -17.83 -14.95
N SER A 202 -10.58 -18.60 -16.00
CA SER A 202 -11.81 -19.38 -16.12
C SER A 202 -11.69 -20.85 -15.69
N PHE A 203 -10.59 -21.26 -15.04
CA PHE A 203 -10.35 -22.67 -14.67
C PHE A 203 -11.42 -23.23 -13.72
N LEU A 204 -11.99 -22.36 -12.89
CA LEU A 204 -13.06 -22.68 -11.96
C LEU A 204 -13.93 -21.42 -11.76
N PRO A 205 -15.26 -21.52 -11.87
CA PRO A 205 -16.13 -20.37 -11.62
C PRO A 205 -16.06 -19.98 -10.15
N SER A 206 -16.11 -18.68 -9.84
CA SER A 206 -16.02 -18.15 -8.47
C SER A 206 -17.09 -18.72 -7.53
N SER A 207 -18.27 -19.09 -8.05
CA SER A 207 -19.33 -19.75 -7.28
C SER A 207 -18.97 -21.16 -6.78
N ALA A 208 -17.96 -21.79 -7.39
CA ALA A 208 -17.44 -23.10 -7.00
C ALA A 208 -16.12 -23.01 -6.21
N VAL A 209 -15.74 -21.82 -5.74
CA VAL A 209 -14.49 -21.54 -5.03
C VAL A 209 -14.78 -21.17 -3.59
N LEU A 210 -13.90 -21.64 -2.70
CA LEU A 210 -13.64 -21.08 -1.38
C LEU A 210 -12.18 -20.63 -1.41
N ASP A 211 -11.86 -19.47 -0.83
CA ASP A 211 -10.51 -18.92 -0.85
C ASP A 211 -10.07 -18.55 0.56
N PHE A 212 -9.03 -19.21 1.05
CA PHE A 212 -8.53 -18.99 2.40
C PHE A 212 -8.03 -17.56 2.59
N LYS A 213 -7.21 -17.06 1.66
CA LYS A 213 -6.63 -15.72 1.72
C LYS A 213 -7.71 -14.64 1.78
N THR A 214 -8.73 -14.73 0.94
CA THR A 214 -9.86 -13.78 0.92
C THR A 214 -10.69 -13.87 2.21
N ALA A 215 -11.01 -15.07 2.69
CA ALA A 215 -11.74 -15.25 3.96
C ALA A 215 -10.98 -14.63 5.14
N HIS A 216 -9.68 -14.93 5.26
CA HIS A 216 -8.83 -14.36 6.31
C HIS A 216 -8.71 -12.83 6.18
N TYR A 217 -8.60 -12.28 4.98
CA TYR A 217 -8.60 -10.83 4.76
C TYR A 217 -9.90 -10.15 5.17
N LEU A 218 -11.05 -10.75 4.89
CA LEU A 218 -12.35 -10.18 5.24
C LEU A 218 -12.54 -10.08 6.76
N LEU A 219 -11.97 -11.02 7.52
CA LEU A 219 -11.99 -10.99 8.99
C LEU A 219 -10.92 -10.06 9.58
N HIS A 220 -9.70 -10.10 9.02
CA HIS A 220 -8.51 -9.44 9.58
C HIS A 220 -7.85 -8.47 8.60
N PRO A 221 -8.55 -7.45 8.05
CA PRO A 221 -8.08 -6.66 6.91
C PRO A 221 -6.89 -5.72 7.21
N ASP A 222 -6.52 -5.55 8.48
CA ASP A 222 -5.31 -4.81 8.90
C ASP A 222 -4.12 -5.74 9.22
N SER A 223 -4.27 -7.07 9.07
CA SER A 223 -3.15 -8.01 9.12
C SER A 223 -2.17 -7.74 7.98
N GLY A 224 -0.86 -7.84 8.25
CA GLY A 224 0.17 -7.66 7.22
C GLY A 224 0.31 -8.86 6.27
N VAL A 225 -0.34 -9.98 6.58
CA VAL A 225 -0.24 -11.27 5.87
C VAL A 225 -1.59 -11.99 5.90
N HIS A 226 -1.97 -12.60 4.78
CA HIS A 226 -3.21 -13.39 4.67
C HIS A 226 -3.05 -14.77 4.00
N HIS A 227 -1.88 -15.06 3.41
CA HIS A 227 -1.64 -16.36 2.80
C HIS A 227 -1.18 -17.37 3.87
N PRO A 228 -1.56 -18.66 3.77
CA PRO A 228 -1.26 -19.67 4.79
C PRO A 228 0.22 -19.78 5.18
N GLU A 229 1.14 -19.72 4.22
CA GLU A 229 2.59 -19.86 4.45
C GLU A 229 3.16 -18.78 5.37
N GLY A 230 2.59 -17.57 5.32
CA GLY A 230 3.03 -16.47 6.17
C GLY A 230 2.27 -16.38 7.50
N LEU A 231 1.13 -17.07 7.62
CA LEU A 231 0.35 -17.14 8.86
C LEU A 231 0.78 -18.30 9.77
N PHE A 232 1.15 -19.44 9.18
CA PHE A 232 1.42 -20.69 9.90
C PHE A 232 2.80 -21.22 9.55
N THR A 233 3.72 -21.15 10.52
CA THR A 233 5.12 -21.57 10.34
C THR A 233 5.24 -23.04 9.93
N GLU A 234 4.39 -23.91 10.47
CA GLU A 234 4.35 -25.33 10.18
C GLU A 234 3.85 -25.65 8.77
N TYR A 235 3.03 -24.76 8.18
CA TYR A 235 2.40 -25.00 6.89
C TYR A 235 3.41 -25.13 5.75
N ALA A 236 4.48 -24.34 5.80
CA ALA A 236 5.53 -24.34 4.79
C ALA A 236 6.24 -25.71 4.66
N SER A 237 6.38 -26.46 5.76
CA SER A 237 7.04 -27.77 5.79
C SER A 237 6.14 -28.95 5.46
N LEU A 238 4.83 -28.76 5.35
CA LEU A 238 3.88 -29.83 5.06
C LEU A 238 3.96 -30.26 3.58
N SER A 239 3.75 -31.55 3.32
CA SER A 239 3.49 -32.03 1.96
C SER A 239 2.19 -31.43 1.40
N PRO A 240 2.01 -31.37 0.05
CA PRO A 240 0.79 -30.84 -0.54
C PRO A 240 -0.52 -31.46 -0.01
N ALA A 241 -0.53 -32.77 0.27
CA ALA A 241 -1.68 -33.45 0.84
C ALA A 241 -1.98 -33.03 2.30
N GLU A 242 -0.92 -32.87 3.10
CA GLU A 242 -1.04 -32.39 4.48
C GLU A 242 -1.47 -30.93 4.53
N LYS A 243 -0.96 -30.09 3.62
CA LYS A 243 -1.42 -28.72 3.41
C LYS A 243 -2.93 -28.68 3.12
N GLY A 244 -3.42 -29.56 2.24
CA GLY A 244 -4.84 -29.66 1.92
C GLY A 244 -5.71 -29.92 3.14
N ARG A 245 -5.34 -30.92 3.96
CA ARG A 245 -6.06 -31.23 5.22
C ARG A 245 -5.96 -30.12 6.25
N PHE A 246 -4.78 -29.53 6.41
CA PHE A 246 -4.57 -28.41 7.33
C PHE A 246 -5.45 -27.22 6.95
N LEU A 247 -5.46 -26.86 5.67
CA LEU A 247 -6.21 -25.72 5.17
C LEU A 247 -7.72 -25.92 5.30
N ALA A 248 -8.22 -27.14 5.05
CA ALA A 248 -9.64 -27.47 5.27
C ALA A 248 -10.07 -27.20 6.72
N ALA A 249 -9.29 -27.69 7.69
CA ALA A 249 -9.59 -27.50 9.12
C ALA A 249 -9.54 -26.02 9.52
N ARG A 250 -8.54 -25.26 9.05
CA ARG A 250 -8.44 -23.82 9.33
C ARG A 250 -9.54 -23.01 8.65
N PHE A 251 -9.98 -23.42 7.48
CA PHE A 251 -11.06 -22.73 6.78
C PHE A 251 -12.41 -22.93 7.47
N GLU A 252 -12.65 -24.09 8.09
CA GLU A 252 -13.86 -24.31 8.90
C GLU A 252 -13.93 -23.31 10.07
N GLU A 253 -12.81 -23.07 10.76
CA GLU A 253 -12.71 -22.05 11.82
C GLU A 253 -13.01 -20.63 11.27
N LEU A 254 -12.46 -20.27 10.11
CA LEU A 254 -12.71 -18.97 9.49
C LEU A 254 -14.16 -18.83 9.00
N ALA A 255 -14.73 -19.87 8.41
CA ALA A 255 -16.11 -19.86 7.91
C ALA A 255 -17.11 -19.69 9.06
N ASP A 256 -16.87 -20.34 10.19
CA ASP A 256 -17.66 -20.16 11.41
C ASP A 256 -17.56 -18.72 11.93
N GLU A 257 -16.36 -18.14 11.98
CA GLU A 257 -16.16 -16.75 12.41
C GLU A 257 -16.80 -15.75 11.44
N MET A 258 -16.70 -15.98 10.12
CA MET A 258 -17.41 -15.18 9.12
C MET A 258 -18.93 -15.23 9.32
N GLY A 259 -19.48 -16.36 9.74
CA GLY A 259 -20.90 -16.53 10.05
C GLY A 259 -21.40 -15.68 11.23
N ASP A 260 -20.51 -15.18 12.09
CA ASP A 260 -20.85 -14.23 13.15
C ASP A 260 -21.01 -12.78 12.64
N HIS A 261 -20.69 -12.52 11.37
CA HIS A 261 -20.75 -11.20 10.73
C HIS A 261 -21.78 -11.16 9.59
N GLU A 262 -22.89 -10.47 9.83
CA GLU A 262 -23.96 -10.30 8.83
C GLU A 262 -23.43 -9.68 7.53
N GLY A 263 -23.71 -10.36 6.40
CA GLY A 263 -23.34 -9.91 5.05
C GLY A 263 -21.92 -10.24 4.60
N LEU A 264 -21.01 -10.63 5.50
CA LEU A 264 -19.59 -10.84 5.14
C LEU A 264 -19.39 -12.02 4.18
N SER A 265 -20.09 -13.14 4.39
CA SER A 265 -20.10 -14.29 3.48
C SER A 265 -20.68 -13.92 2.11
N THR A 266 -21.80 -13.19 2.11
CA THR A 266 -22.43 -12.70 0.87
C THR A 266 -21.51 -11.78 0.09
N LEU A 267 -20.80 -10.87 0.77
CA LEU A 267 -19.81 -9.99 0.17
C LEU A 267 -18.67 -10.79 -0.48
N MET A 268 -18.16 -11.81 0.21
CA MET A 268 -17.15 -12.70 -0.33
C MET A 268 -17.61 -13.36 -1.62
N GLU A 269 -18.81 -13.96 -1.61
CA GLU A 269 -19.33 -14.74 -2.73
C GLU A 269 -19.74 -13.89 -3.93
N GLN A 270 -20.31 -12.70 -3.70
CA GLN A 270 -20.89 -11.87 -4.75
C GLN A 270 -19.95 -10.79 -5.28
N THR A 271 -18.91 -10.43 -4.52
CA THR A 271 -18.01 -9.34 -4.89
C THR A 271 -16.54 -9.78 -4.88
N ASP A 272 -16.00 -10.22 -3.74
CA ASP A 272 -14.55 -10.45 -3.63
C ASP A 272 -14.06 -11.64 -4.46
N LEU A 273 -14.74 -12.80 -4.44
CA LEU A 273 -14.35 -13.95 -5.27
C LEU A 273 -14.58 -13.72 -6.77
N PRO A 274 -15.72 -13.17 -7.24
CA PRO A 274 -15.90 -12.85 -8.65
C PRO A 274 -14.92 -11.79 -9.18
N LEU A 275 -14.41 -10.91 -8.32
CA LEU A 275 -13.41 -9.91 -8.70
C LEU A 275 -12.05 -10.53 -9.03
N VAL A 276 -11.66 -11.63 -8.39
CA VAL A 276 -10.36 -12.27 -8.59
C VAL A 276 -10.02 -12.55 -10.06
N PRO A 277 -10.86 -13.27 -10.86
CA PRO A 277 -10.56 -13.51 -12.27
C PRO A 277 -10.50 -12.22 -13.09
N VAL A 278 -11.30 -11.19 -12.74
CA VAL A 278 -11.25 -9.87 -13.39
C VAL A 278 -9.88 -9.21 -13.19
N LEU A 279 -9.33 -9.27 -11.98
CA LEU A 279 -8.00 -8.75 -11.68
C LEU A 279 -6.92 -9.53 -12.44
N VAL A 280 -6.98 -10.86 -12.43
CA VAL A 280 -6.00 -11.70 -13.15
C VAL A 280 -5.99 -11.38 -14.64
N ASP A 281 -7.15 -11.23 -15.26
CA ASP A 281 -7.25 -10.92 -16.68
C ASP A 281 -6.76 -9.50 -16.98
N MET A 282 -7.12 -8.51 -16.14
CA MET A 282 -6.63 -7.13 -16.26
C MET A 282 -5.09 -7.06 -16.14
N GLU A 283 -4.50 -7.79 -15.21
CA GLU A 283 -3.05 -7.81 -14.96
C GLU A 283 -2.29 -8.52 -16.09
N LYS A 284 -2.82 -9.63 -16.60
CA LYS A 284 -2.25 -10.35 -17.75
C LYS A 284 -2.36 -9.57 -19.05
N HIS A 285 -3.47 -8.86 -19.24
CA HIS A 285 -3.66 -7.97 -20.39
C HIS A 285 -2.69 -6.79 -20.31
N GLY A 286 -2.59 -6.16 -19.14
CA GLY A 286 -1.71 -5.03 -18.89
C GLY A 286 -2.14 -3.75 -19.60
N ILE A 287 -1.29 -2.73 -19.51
CA ILE A 287 -1.47 -1.45 -20.22
C ILE A 287 -0.33 -1.24 -21.21
N GLY A 288 -0.65 -0.82 -22.43
CA GLY A 288 0.34 -0.51 -23.46
C GLY A 288 1.13 0.76 -23.12
N CYS A 289 2.34 0.88 -23.64
CA CYS A 289 3.13 2.08 -23.44
C CYS A 289 4.14 2.33 -24.57
N SER A 290 4.64 3.57 -24.63
CA SER A 290 5.72 3.95 -25.52
C SER A 290 7.08 3.90 -24.82
N ILE A 291 7.84 2.83 -25.05
CA ILE A 291 9.23 2.68 -24.53
C ILE A 291 10.09 3.90 -24.91
N PRO A 292 10.09 4.39 -26.17
CA PRO A 292 10.87 5.58 -26.52
C PRO A 292 10.44 6.84 -25.76
N ALA A 293 9.13 7.05 -25.55
CA ALA A 293 8.64 8.20 -24.81
C ALA A 293 9.06 8.18 -23.34
N PHE A 294 9.02 7.02 -22.69
CA PHE A 294 9.50 6.87 -21.31
C PHE A 294 11.02 7.00 -21.19
N GLY A 295 11.80 6.50 -22.16
CA GLY A 295 13.24 6.71 -22.20
C GLY A 295 13.61 8.20 -22.37
N ALA A 296 12.89 8.93 -23.22
CA ALA A 296 13.06 10.38 -23.36
C ALA A 296 12.69 11.12 -22.06
N LEU A 297 11.59 10.72 -21.41
CA LEU A 297 11.17 11.29 -20.13
C LEU A 297 12.22 11.07 -19.01
N GLU A 298 12.79 9.87 -18.92
CA GLU A 298 13.87 9.54 -17.97
C GLU A 298 15.10 10.43 -18.21
N THR A 299 15.46 10.64 -19.48
CA THR A 299 16.60 11.45 -19.89
C THR A 299 16.39 12.93 -19.56
N ASP A 300 15.21 13.48 -19.85
CA ASP A 300 14.88 14.88 -19.59
C ASP A 300 14.88 15.20 -18.09
N LEU A 301 14.23 14.35 -17.28
CA LEU A 301 14.21 14.51 -15.82
C LEU A 301 15.62 14.44 -15.23
N SER A 302 16.41 13.45 -15.66
CA SER A 302 17.81 13.30 -15.23
C SER A 302 18.66 14.51 -15.60
N SER A 303 18.41 15.10 -16.77
CA SER A 303 19.12 16.29 -17.25
C SER A 303 18.73 17.54 -16.46
N ARG A 304 17.44 17.75 -16.17
CA ARG A 304 16.99 18.87 -15.33
C ARG A 304 17.52 18.77 -13.91
N LEU A 305 17.52 17.57 -13.31
CA LEU A 305 18.08 17.35 -11.97
C LEU A 305 19.57 17.73 -11.90
N LYS A 306 20.36 17.35 -12.90
CA LYS A 306 21.78 17.76 -13.00
C LYS A 306 21.93 19.27 -13.15
N GLY A 307 21.09 19.91 -13.97
CA GLY A 307 21.08 21.37 -14.09
C GLY A 307 20.79 22.07 -12.76
N ILE A 308 19.82 21.56 -11.99
CA ILE A 308 19.52 22.09 -10.65
C ILE A 308 20.70 21.92 -9.68
N GLU A 309 21.40 20.77 -9.72
CA GLU A 309 22.61 20.56 -8.91
C GLU A 309 23.71 21.58 -9.24
N GLU A 310 23.94 21.87 -10.51
CA GLU A 310 24.90 22.87 -10.98
C GLU A 310 24.49 24.29 -10.55
N GLU A 311 23.21 24.62 -10.70
CA GLU A 311 22.62 25.89 -10.28
C GLU A 311 22.72 26.15 -8.77
N ILE A 312 22.47 25.12 -7.94
CA ILE A 312 22.63 25.21 -6.49
C ILE A 312 24.10 25.30 -6.12
N THR A 313 24.97 24.54 -6.79
CA THR A 313 26.43 24.60 -6.56
C THR A 313 26.98 25.99 -6.86
N ALA A 314 26.54 26.62 -7.95
CA ALA A 314 26.96 27.98 -8.32
C ALA A 314 26.56 29.03 -7.27
N ARG A 315 25.40 28.87 -6.62
CA ARG A 315 24.90 29.78 -5.58
C ARG A 315 25.48 29.50 -4.20
N GLY A 316 25.65 28.23 -3.84
CA GLY A 316 26.17 27.77 -2.55
C GLY A 316 27.70 27.77 -2.45
N GLY A 317 28.39 27.80 -3.59
CA GLY A 317 29.85 27.75 -3.70
C GLY A 317 30.48 26.38 -3.38
N GLU A 318 29.67 25.35 -3.12
CA GLU A 318 30.13 24.01 -2.80
C GLU A 318 29.12 22.96 -3.28
N LYS A 319 29.63 21.83 -3.80
CA LYS A 319 28.79 20.73 -4.27
C LYS A 319 28.36 19.87 -3.08
N ILE A 320 27.05 19.74 -2.89
CA ILE A 320 26.45 18.90 -1.85
C ILE A 320 25.54 17.82 -2.46
N ASN A 321 25.25 16.78 -1.68
CA ASN A 321 24.22 15.80 -2.00
C ASN A 321 22.83 16.35 -1.63
N LEU A 322 22.05 16.74 -2.64
CA LEU A 322 20.71 17.30 -2.47
C LEU A 322 19.68 16.32 -1.93
N ASN A 323 19.96 15.01 -1.97
CA ASN A 323 19.13 13.98 -1.33
C ASN A 323 19.44 13.82 0.18
N SER A 324 20.47 14.49 0.71
CA SER A 324 20.84 14.41 2.13
C SER A 324 20.24 15.57 2.91
N PRO A 325 19.22 15.35 3.78
CA PRO A 325 18.61 16.43 4.56
C PRO A 325 19.63 17.18 5.43
N LYS A 326 20.67 16.49 5.91
CA LYS A 326 21.74 17.08 6.72
C LYS A 326 22.61 18.05 5.91
N GLN A 327 22.99 17.69 4.69
CA GLN A 327 23.79 18.57 3.84
C GLN A 327 22.96 19.75 3.31
N VAL A 328 21.69 19.51 2.98
CA VAL A 328 20.76 20.59 2.60
C VAL A 328 20.54 21.56 3.76
N ALA A 329 20.35 21.06 4.99
CA ALA A 329 20.20 21.90 6.18
C ALA A 329 21.44 22.76 6.42
N TRP A 330 22.63 22.16 6.33
CA TRP A 330 23.89 22.88 6.42
C TRP A 330 24.01 23.98 5.36
N LEU A 331 23.69 23.68 4.09
CA LEU A 331 23.73 24.66 3.01
C LEU A 331 22.78 25.84 3.29
N LEU A 332 21.53 25.55 3.63
CA LEU A 332 20.51 26.59 3.83
C LEU A 332 20.83 27.47 5.05
N PHE A 333 21.10 26.86 6.20
CA PHE A 333 21.09 27.59 7.47
C PHE A 333 22.47 28.00 7.96
N GLU A 334 23.52 27.25 7.62
CA GLU A 334 24.88 27.57 8.06
C GLU A 334 25.66 28.30 6.96
N LYS A 335 25.64 27.78 5.73
CA LYS A 335 26.41 28.36 4.62
C LYS A 335 25.76 29.61 4.04
N LEU A 336 24.47 29.55 3.73
CA LEU A 336 23.71 30.69 3.17
C LEU A 336 23.11 31.59 4.25
N GLY A 337 23.14 31.17 5.52
CA GLY A 337 22.64 31.96 6.64
C GLY A 337 21.15 32.26 6.58
N LEU A 338 20.34 31.40 5.93
CA LEU A 338 18.90 31.60 5.84
C LEU A 338 18.24 31.47 7.22
N PRO A 339 17.09 32.14 7.45
CA PRO A 339 16.35 32.03 8.70
C PRO A 339 16.00 30.58 9.04
N THR A 340 16.27 30.17 10.26
CA THR A 340 15.98 28.81 10.71
C THR A 340 14.51 28.65 11.09
N GLY A 341 13.91 27.55 10.67
CA GLY A 341 12.54 27.19 11.00
C GLY A 341 12.46 26.10 12.06
N LYS A 342 11.70 25.06 11.75
CA LYS A 342 11.44 23.90 12.61
C LYS A 342 12.72 23.07 12.83
N THR A 343 12.99 22.66 14.07
CA THR A 343 14.07 21.73 14.40
C THR A 343 13.56 20.30 14.54
N THR A 344 14.45 19.34 14.27
CA THR A 344 14.23 17.90 14.46
C THR A 344 15.26 17.37 15.47
N LYS A 345 15.12 16.12 15.90
CA LYS A 345 16.09 15.45 16.79
C LYS A 345 17.52 15.41 16.21
N THR A 346 17.67 15.54 14.90
CA THR A 346 18.93 15.39 14.17
C THR A 346 19.47 16.69 13.56
N GLY A 347 18.82 17.84 13.81
CA GLY A 347 19.20 19.14 13.24
C GLY A 347 18.01 19.92 12.68
N TYR A 348 18.25 20.95 11.87
CA TYR A 348 17.19 21.73 11.24
C TYR A 348 16.36 20.90 10.24
N SER A 349 15.04 21.07 10.25
CA SER A 349 14.16 20.46 9.24
C SER A 349 14.36 21.17 7.90
N THR A 350 14.31 20.40 6.83
CA THR A 350 14.28 20.91 5.46
C THR A 350 13.01 20.45 4.76
N ASP A 351 11.95 20.06 5.48
CA ASP A 351 10.71 19.56 4.88
C ASP A 351 10.04 20.60 3.97
N ILE A 352 9.11 20.16 3.12
CA ILE A 352 8.47 21.02 2.11
C ILE A 352 7.90 22.31 2.72
N SER A 353 7.24 22.24 3.88
CA SER A 353 6.69 23.43 4.57
C SER A 353 7.75 24.44 5.00
N VAL A 354 8.99 23.99 5.29
CA VAL A 354 10.09 24.89 5.63
C VAL A 354 10.62 25.56 4.36
N LEU A 355 10.78 24.80 3.28
CA LEU A 355 11.22 25.34 1.99
C LEU A 355 10.21 26.32 1.39
N GLU A 356 8.92 26.02 1.48
CA GLU A 356 7.83 26.92 1.06
C GLU A 356 7.82 28.19 1.90
N GLY A 357 8.04 28.08 3.22
CA GLY A 357 8.17 29.24 4.10
C GLY A 357 9.34 30.14 3.72
N LEU A 358 10.50 29.57 3.39
CA LEU A 358 11.66 30.32 2.89
C LEU A 358 11.41 30.94 1.51
N SER A 359 10.76 30.20 0.61
CA SER A 359 10.38 30.67 -0.72
C SER A 359 9.45 31.89 -0.64
N ALA A 360 8.48 31.87 0.28
CA ALA A 360 7.54 32.98 0.47
C ALA A 360 8.20 34.29 0.96
N MET A 361 9.44 34.25 1.45
CA MET A 361 10.19 35.45 1.85
C MET A 361 10.71 36.26 0.66
N GLY A 362 10.70 35.69 -0.55
CA GLY A 362 11.16 36.33 -1.78
C GLY A 362 12.68 36.49 -1.85
N LYS A 363 13.15 37.18 -2.89
CA LYS A 363 14.58 37.30 -3.18
C LYS A 363 15.36 38.03 -2.07
N PRO A 364 16.59 37.57 -1.74
CA PRO A 364 17.32 36.44 -2.35
C PRO A 364 17.05 35.08 -1.67
N PHE A 365 16.14 35.01 -0.70
CA PHE A 365 15.92 33.84 0.15
C PHE A 365 15.23 32.68 -0.58
N ASP A 366 14.54 32.96 -1.68
CA ASP A 366 13.72 32.01 -2.43
C ASP A 366 14.50 31.18 -3.46
N GLU A 367 15.66 31.64 -3.93
CA GLU A 367 16.37 31.03 -5.07
C GLU A 367 16.74 29.56 -4.84
N VAL A 368 17.49 29.26 -3.77
CA VAL A 368 17.90 27.89 -3.45
C VAL A 368 16.73 27.03 -2.95
N PRO A 369 15.82 27.52 -2.09
CA PRO A 369 14.62 26.78 -1.70
C PRO A 369 13.72 26.38 -2.88
N ASN A 370 13.48 27.26 -3.86
CA ASN A 370 12.67 26.94 -5.05
C ASN A 370 13.31 25.83 -5.87
N LEU A 371 14.63 25.91 -6.10
CA LEU A 371 15.38 24.86 -6.79
C LEU A 371 15.35 23.53 -6.02
N LEU A 372 15.41 23.56 -4.68
CA LEU A 372 15.31 22.35 -3.85
C LEU A 372 13.91 21.74 -3.88
N ILE A 373 12.85 22.56 -3.90
CA ILE A 373 11.47 22.10 -4.06
C ILE A 373 11.35 21.36 -5.39
N GLU A 374 11.75 22.01 -6.49
CA GLU A 374 11.74 21.41 -7.82
C GLU A 374 12.58 20.12 -7.87
N PHE A 375 13.81 20.14 -7.34
CA PHE A 375 14.68 18.96 -7.31
C PHE A 375 14.00 17.77 -6.63
N ARG A 376 13.35 17.99 -5.47
CA ARG A 376 12.69 16.91 -4.73
C ARG A 376 11.47 16.37 -5.46
N GLU A 377 10.70 17.26 -6.09
CA GLU A 377 9.58 16.85 -6.93
C GLU A 377 10.07 15.99 -8.10
N LEU A 378 11.05 16.47 -8.88
CA LEU A 378 11.58 15.75 -10.04
C LEU A 378 12.30 14.45 -9.65
N SER A 379 13.04 14.45 -8.54
CA SER A 379 13.73 13.26 -8.04
C SER A 379 12.72 12.18 -7.63
N LYS A 380 11.63 12.57 -6.96
CA LYS A 380 10.51 11.66 -6.64
C LYS A 380 9.78 11.19 -7.90
N MET A 381 9.57 12.07 -8.88
CA MET A 381 8.97 11.72 -10.17
C MET A 381 9.81 10.66 -10.91
N LEU A 382 11.12 10.88 -10.96
CA LEU A 382 12.07 9.99 -11.64
C LEU A 382 12.15 8.62 -10.94
N SER A 383 12.51 8.60 -9.67
CA SER A 383 12.76 7.37 -8.92
C SER A 383 11.48 6.62 -8.52
N GLY A 384 10.42 7.36 -8.20
CA GLY A 384 9.16 6.79 -7.72
C GLY A 384 8.21 6.34 -8.82
N PHE A 385 8.33 6.87 -10.04
CA PHE A 385 7.38 6.59 -11.12
C PHE A 385 8.05 6.24 -12.44
N VAL A 386 8.90 7.13 -12.99
CA VAL A 386 9.42 6.95 -14.35
C VAL A 386 10.35 5.73 -14.46
N GLN A 387 11.30 5.56 -13.54
CA GLN A 387 12.22 4.42 -13.56
C GLN A 387 11.50 3.06 -13.39
N PRO A 388 10.57 2.89 -12.42
CA PRO A 388 9.72 1.70 -12.35
C PRO A 388 8.94 1.42 -13.64
N LEU A 389 8.33 2.44 -14.25
CA LEU A 389 7.56 2.30 -15.49
C LEU A 389 8.47 1.91 -16.67
N VAL A 390 9.65 2.54 -16.82
CA VAL A 390 10.64 2.18 -17.86
C VAL A 390 11.08 0.74 -17.69
N LYS A 391 11.37 0.30 -16.46
CA LYS A 391 11.77 -1.07 -16.18
C LYS A 391 10.66 -2.05 -16.57
N ALA A 392 9.43 -1.81 -16.10
CA ALA A 392 8.29 -2.66 -16.40
C ALA A 392 8.00 -2.73 -17.91
N ALA A 393 8.04 -1.59 -18.60
CA ALA A 393 7.84 -1.49 -20.04
C ALA A 393 8.87 -2.30 -20.85
N LYS A 394 10.14 -2.31 -20.40
CA LYS A 394 11.20 -3.11 -21.04
C LYS A 394 11.02 -4.60 -20.78
N GLU A 395 10.63 -4.98 -19.55
CA GLU A 395 10.42 -6.37 -19.18
C GLU A 395 9.20 -7.00 -19.87
N GLY A 396 8.16 -6.21 -20.16
CA GLY A 396 6.95 -6.66 -20.85
C GLY A 396 6.84 -6.24 -22.32
N ASP A 397 7.96 -5.88 -22.96
CA ASP A 397 8.03 -5.51 -24.39
C ASP A 397 6.97 -4.49 -24.84
N GLY A 398 6.86 -3.39 -24.10
CA GLY A 398 5.90 -2.31 -24.37
C GLY A 398 4.56 -2.48 -23.65
N ILE A 399 4.37 -3.56 -22.89
CA ILE A 399 3.21 -3.77 -22.02
C ILE A 399 3.66 -3.73 -20.56
N ILE A 400 2.92 -3.00 -19.73
CA ILE A 400 3.14 -2.92 -18.29
C ILE A 400 2.08 -3.76 -17.59
N HIS A 401 2.53 -4.80 -16.89
CA HIS A 401 1.70 -5.71 -16.10
C HIS A 401 1.77 -5.34 -14.61
N GLY A 402 1.05 -4.29 -14.21
CA GLY A 402 0.92 -3.93 -12.79
C GLY A 402 0.10 -4.97 -12.03
N VAL A 403 0.37 -5.15 -10.73
CA VAL A 403 -0.33 -6.11 -9.87
C VAL A 403 -1.28 -5.38 -8.93
N PHE A 404 -2.56 -5.74 -8.94
CA PHE A 404 -3.65 -5.18 -8.13
C PHE A 404 -4.04 -6.12 -6.99
N GLU A 405 -3.61 -5.83 -5.77
CA GLU A 405 -3.88 -6.67 -4.60
C GLU A 405 -5.23 -6.31 -3.95
N PRO A 406 -6.19 -7.25 -3.90
CA PRO A 406 -7.48 -7.03 -3.25
C PRO A 406 -7.45 -7.16 -1.72
N ALA A 407 -6.43 -7.84 -1.18
CA ALA A 407 -6.32 -8.21 0.23
C ALA A 407 -5.12 -7.51 0.91
N VAL A 408 -5.12 -6.17 0.91
CA VAL A 408 -4.04 -5.35 1.50
C VAL A 408 -4.56 -4.18 2.33
N THR A 409 -5.56 -3.44 1.83
CA THR A 409 -6.01 -2.24 2.53
C THR A 409 -7.11 -2.57 3.53
N GLY A 410 -7.05 -1.99 4.73
CA GLY A 410 -8.11 -2.12 5.74
C GLY A 410 -9.49 -1.57 5.32
N THR A 411 -9.54 -0.83 4.21
CA THR A 411 -10.76 -0.19 3.69
C THR A 411 -11.41 -0.96 2.54
N GLY A 412 -10.85 -2.08 2.08
CA GLY A 412 -11.39 -2.73 0.87
C GLY A 412 -10.99 -2.05 -0.44
N ARG A 413 -10.18 -0.99 -0.44
CA ARG A 413 -9.58 -0.50 -1.69
C ARG A 413 -8.57 -1.50 -2.25
N LEU A 414 -8.54 -1.65 -3.57
CA LEU A 414 -7.43 -2.31 -4.24
C LEU A 414 -6.15 -1.52 -3.96
N SER A 415 -5.01 -2.21 -3.93
CA SER A 415 -3.68 -1.57 -3.96
C SER A 415 -2.93 -2.03 -5.20
N SER A 416 -2.00 -1.22 -5.72
CA SER A 416 -1.22 -1.56 -6.91
C SER A 416 0.29 -1.57 -6.65
N ARG A 417 1.02 -2.52 -7.22
CA ARG A 417 2.49 -2.66 -7.15
C ARG A 417 3.10 -3.19 -8.45
N ASP A 418 4.41 -3.06 -8.55
CA ASP A 418 5.26 -3.63 -9.60
C ASP A 418 4.84 -3.34 -11.06
N PRO A 419 4.59 -2.07 -11.46
CA PRO A 419 4.67 -0.82 -10.70
C PRO A 419 3.31 -0.37 -10.13
N ASN A 420 3.31 0.61 -9.21
CA ASN A 420 2.06 1.14 -8.67
C ASN A 420 1.36 2.05 -9.69
N LEU A 421 0.30 1.53 -10.32
CA LEU A 421 -0.50 2.22 -11.34
C LEU A 421 -1.70 2.99 -10.75
N GLN A 422 -2.00 2.83 -9.47
CA GLN A 422 -3.08 3.58 -8.81
C GLN A 422 -2.63 4.98 -8.36
N ASN A 423 -1.37 5.13 -7.96
CA ASN A 423 -0.87 6.38 -7.40
C ASN A 423 -0.11 7.23 -8.44
N LEU A 424 -0.55 7.22 -9.70
CA LEU A 424 0.09 8.04 -10.73
C LEU A 424 0.00 9.53 -10.36
N PRO A 425 1.06 10.32 -10.63
CA PRO A 425 1.05 11.76 -10.39
C PRO A 425 -0.15 12.41 -11.07
N SER A 426 -0.85 13.29 -10.37
CA SER A 426 -2.14 13.84 -10.84
C SER A 426 -2.02 15.16 -11.61
N PHE A 427 -0.98 15.96 -11.35
CA PHE A 427 -0.81 17.30 -11.92
C PHE A 427 0.65 17.60 -12.31
N GLY A 428 0.83 18.59 -13.17
CA GLY A 428 2.13 19.05 -13.66
C GLY A 428 2.49 18.51 -15.05
N GLU A 429 3.41 19.20 -15.72
CA GLU A 429 3.86 18.84 -17.08
C GLU A 429 4.37 17.39 -17.15
N TRP A 430 5.18 17.00 -16.17
CA TRP A 430 5.76 15.66 -16.07
C TRP A 430 4.70 14.57 -15.88
N SER A 431 3.65 14.83 -15.09
CA SER A 431 2.50 13.93 -14.94
C SER A 431 1.81 13.71 -16.29
N GLY A 432 1.53 14.79 -17.03
CA GLY A 432 0.93 14.71 -18.36
C GLY A 432 1.75 13.88 -19.34
N ARG A 433 3.09 14.01 -19.30
CA ARG A 433 4.00 13.21 -20.13
C ARG A 433 3.99 11.73 -19.77
N ILE A 434 3.92 11.37 -18.48
CA ILE A 434 3.77 9.97 -18.04
C ILE A 434 2.47 9.39 -18.61
N LYS A 435 1.35 10.07 -18.36
CA LYS A 435 0.02 9.59 -18.81
C LYS A 435 -0.10 9.50 -20.32
N LYS A 436 0.55 10.42 -21.06
CA LYS A 436 0.59 10.39 -22.53
C LYS A 436 1.38 9.19 -23.07
N GLY A 437 2.36 8.70 -22.31
CA GLY A 437 3.14 7.51 -22.67
C GLY A 437 2.42 6.18 -22.39
N LEU A 438 1.27 6.21 -21.72
CA LEU A 438 0.40 5.05 -21.46
C LEU A 438 -0.72 5.01 -22.50
N LEU A 439 -0.82 3.90 -23.22
CA LEU A 439 -1.59 3.73 -24.45
C LEU A 439 -2.40 2.44 -24.41
N PRO A 440 -3.49 2.33 -25.20
CA PRO A 440 -4.17 1.06 -25.39
C PRO A 440 -3.23 -0.02 -25.94
N THR A 441 -3.45 -1.28 -25.59
CA THR A 441 -2.63 -2.40 -26.08
C THR A 441 -3.01 -2.81 -27.52
N GLY A 442 -4.31 -2.76 -27.85
CA GLY A 442 -4.81 -3.12 -29.16
C GLY A 442 -4.59 -2.02 -30.20
N GLU A 443 -4.13 -2.40 -31.40
CA GLU A 443 -4.00 -1.47 -32.51
C GLU A 443 -5.37 -0.89 -32.90
N GLY A 444 -5.48 0.44 -32.98
CA GLY A 444 -6.73 1.13 -33.27
C GLY A 444 -7.72 1.19 -32.10
N ASN A 445 -7.35 0.67 -30.92
CA ASN A 445 -8.15 0.83 -29.71
C ASN A 445 -8.02 2.24 -29.13
N VAL A 446 -9.02 2.61 -28.34
CA VAL A 446 -9.06 3.84 -27.53
C VAL A 446 -9.35 3.47 -26.08
N PHE A 447 -8.96 4.34 -25.15
CA PHE A 447 -9.43 4.25 -23.78
C PHE A 447 -10.81 4.87 -23.64
N VAL A 448 -11.63 4.26 -22.80
CA VAL A 448 -12.85 4.81 -22.24
C VAL A 448 -12.68 4.78 -20.72
N ALA A 449 -12.59 5.95 -20.10
CA ALA A 449 -12.51 6.08 -18.65
C ALA A 449 -13.81 6.65 -18.09
N ALA A 450 -14.16 6.20 -16.89
CA ALA A 450 -15.30 6.66 -16.14
C ALA A 450 -14.90 6.88 -14.68
N ASP A 451 -15.32 7.98 -14.08
CA ASP A 451 -15.01 8.36 -12.70
C ASP A 451 -16.30 8.66 -11.94
N TYR A 452 -16.42 8.16 -10.70
CA TYR A 452 -17.58 8.50 -9.90
C TYR A 452 -17.53 9.96 -9.43
N SER A 453 -18.59 10.71 -9.71
CA SER A 453 -18.71 12.09 -9.28
C SER A 453 -19.03 12.18 -7.78
N GLN A 454 -17.99 12.33 -6.96
CA GLN A 454 -18.01 12.49 -5.50
C GLN A 454 -18.68 11.33 -4.74
N ILE A 455 -18.33 10.08 -5.05
CA ILE A 455 -18.92 8.88 -4.44
C ILE A 455 -18.90 8.89 -2.90
N GLU A 456 -17.81 9.33 -2.28
CA GLU A 456 -17.69 9.35 -0.82
C GLU A 456 -18.74 10.28 -0.18
N LEU A 457 -19.08 11.41 -0.81
CA LEU A 457 -20.11 12.33 -0.30
C LEU A 457 -21.51 11.79 -0.54
N ARG A 458 -21.74 11.03 -1.62
CA ARG A 458 -23.02 10.36 -1.89
C ARG A 458 -23.27 9.23 -0.89
N VAL A 459 -22.24 8.44 -0.58
CA VAL A 459 -22.27 7.43 0.47
C VAL A 459 -22.54 8.09 1.83
N LEU A 460 -21.84 9.17 2.17
CA LEU A 460 -22.14 9.92 3.40
C LEU A 460 -23.60 10.38 3.45
N ALA A 461 -24.13 10.93 2.35
CA ALA A 461 -25.51 11.38 2.28
C ALA A 461 -26.52 10.26 2.57
N HIS A 462 -26.27 9.07 2.01
CA HIS A 462 -27.09 7.89 2.28
C HIS A 462 -26.99 7.46 3.76
N LEU A 463 -25.78 7.40 4.32
CA LEU A 463 -25.55 6.94 5.69
C LEU A 463 -26.09 7.90 6.75
N CYS A 464 -25.99 9.22 6.52
CA CYS A 464 -26.42 10.22 7.50
C CYS A 464 -27.88 10.68 7.32
N GLY A 465 -28.47 10.47 6.13
CA GLY A 465 -29.85 10.86 5.84
C GLY A 465 -30.12 12.37 5.89
N ASP A 466 -29.08 13.21 5.79
CA ASP A 466 -29.24 14.67 5.89
C ASP A 466 -30.03 15.22 4.70
N ARG A 467 -31.19 15.82 4.99
CA ARG A 467 -32.14 16.28 3.97
C ARG A 467 -31.56 17.27 2.97
N LYS A 468 -30.69 18.20 3.39
CA LYS A 468 -30.10 19.19 2.47
C LYS A 468 -29.10 18.52 1.54
N LEU A 469 -28.30 17.62 2.09
CA LEU A 469 -27.31 16.88 1.32
C LEU A 469 -27.98 15.94 0.30
N LEU A 470 -29.02 15.21 0.71
CA LEU A 470 -29.83 14.38 -0.17
C LEU A 470 -30.48 15.21 -1.30
N ASP A 471 -31.12 16.34 -0.96
CA ASP A 471 -31.77 17.22 -1.94
C ASP A 471 -30.79 17.79 -2.97
N ALA A 472 -29.60 18.21 -2.53
CA ALA A 472 -28.57 18.74 -3.42
C ALA A 472 -28.14 17.71 -4.47
N PHE A 473 -27.89 16.46 -4.06
CA PHE A 473 -27.53 15.39 -4.98
C PHE A 473 -28.69 14.96 -5.87
N ALA A 474 -29.91 14.82 -5.33
CA ALA A 474 -31.09 14.44 -6.11
C ALA A 474 -31.40 15.45 -7.23
N LYS A 475 -31.11 16.74 -7.00
CA LYS A 475 -31.26 17.81 -8.00
C LYS A 475 -30.05 18.02 -8.90
N GLY A 476 -29.00 17.18 -8.77
CA GLY A 476 -27.79 17.27 -9.59
C GLY A 476 -26.98 18.55 -9.39
N ARG A 477 -27.06 19.18 -8.22
CA ARG A 477 -26.33 20.43 -7.92
C ARG A 477 -24.87 20.13 -7.56
N ASP A 478 -23.99 21.10 -7.82
CA ASP A 478 -22.59 20.99 -7.42
C ASP A 478 -22.47 21.10 -5.89
N ILE A 479 -22.09 20.00 -5.25
CA ILE A 479 -22.08 19.93 -3.79
C ILE A 479 -21.07 20.87 -3.13
N HIS A 480 -19.97 21.21 -3.81
CA HIS A 480 -18.99 22.15 -3.26
C HIS A 480 -19.49 23.58 -3.31
N THR A 481 -20.19 23.96 -4.37
CA THR A 481 -20.88 25.24 -4.49
C THR A 481 -21.99 25.37 -3.45
N GLU A 482 -22.79 24.31 -3.26
CA GLU A 482 -23.83 24.27 -2.22
C GLU A 482 -23.23 24.39 -0.81
N THR A 483 -22.18 23.61 -0.48
CA THR A 483 -21.47 23.74 0.79
C THR A 483 -20.94 25.17 1.00
N ALA A 484 -20.36 25.79 -0.03
CA ALA A 484 -19.89 27.18 0.06
C ALA A 484 -21.04 28.14 0.36
N SER A 485 -22.17 27.98 -0.34
CA SER A 485 -23.38 28.77 -0.11
C SER A 485 -23.86 28.66 1.33
N TRP A 486 -23.93 27.45 1.88
CA TRP A 486 -24.41 27.21 3.25
C TRP A 486 -23.46 27.76 4.31
N VAL A 487 -22.14 27.55 4.14
CA VAL A 487 -21.12 27.93 5.14
C VAL A 487 -20.86 29.44 5.14
N PHE A 488 -20.86 30.07 3.97
CA PHE A 488 -20.55 31.49 3.82
C PHE A 488 -21.79 32.37 3.67
N SER A 489 -22.99 31.78 3.66
CA SER A 489 -24.28 32.49 3.51
C SER A 489 -24.32 33.34 2.23
N THR A 490 -23.81 32.77 1.13
CA THR A 490 -23.75 33.39 -0.20
C THR A 490 -24.73 32.68 -1.12
N GLU A 491 -25.39 33.40 -2.03
CA GLU A 491 -26.26 32.77 -3.03
C GLU A 491 -25.42 31.89 -3.99
N PRO A 492 -25.87 30.68 -4.39
CA PRO A 492 -25.07 29.74 -5.18
C PRO A 492 -24.44 30.30 -6.46
N SER A 493 -25.13 31.18 -7.19
CA SER A 493 -24.61 31.83 -8.41
C SER A 493 -23.51 32.86 -8.13
N LEU A 494 -23.40 33.35 -6.90
CA LEU A 494 -22.36 34.28 -6.44
C LEU A 494 -21.14 33.57 -5.82
N VAL A 495 -21.14 32.23 -5.76
CA VAL A 495 -20.00 31.46 -5.24
C VAL A 495 -18.83 31.56 -6.22
N THR A 496 -17.72 32.11 -5.75
CA THR A 496 -16.49 32.23 -6.55
C THR A 496 -15.75 30.88 -6.64
N PRO A 497 -14.88 30.69 -7.65
CA PRO A 497 -14.02 29.50 -7.73
C PRO A 497 -13.19 29.25 -6.48
N GLU A 498 -12.75 30.33 -5.81
CA GLU A 498 -11.99 30.25 -4.56
C GLU A 498 -12.87 29.75 -3.40
N LEU A 499 -14.08 30.27 -3.24
CA LEU A 499 -15.02 29.77 -2.23
C LEU A 499 -15.38 28.30 -2.46
N ARG A 500 -15.59 27.90 -3.73
CA ARG A 500 -15.82 26.50 -4.08
C ARG A 500 -14.62 25.61 -3.73
N ARG A 501 -13.39 26.09 -3.97
CA ARG A 501 -12.15 25.39 -3.60
C ARG A 501 -12.05 25.20 -2.07
N VAL A 502 -12.37 26.23 -1.30
CA VAL A 502 -12.42 26.16 0.16
C VAL A 502 -13.47 25.16 0.64
N ALA A 503 -14.68 25.20 0.10
CA ALA A 503 -15.74 24.25 0.42
C ALA A 503 -15.37 22.80 0.06
N LYS A 504 -14.68 22.58 -1.06
CA LYS A 504 -14.10 21.27 -1.40
C LYS A 504 -13.14 20.79 -0.33
N MET A 505 -12.23 21.64 0.14
CA MET A 505 -11.31 21.30 1.24
C MET A 505 -12.03 20.99 2.55
N ILE A 506 -13.12 21.72 2.84
CA ILE A 506 -13.95 21.47 4.03
C ILE A 506 -14.64 20.12 3.93
N ASN A 507 -15.34 19.82 2.83
CA ASN A 507 -16.03 18.55 2.62
C ASN A 507 -15.04 17.38 2.84
N PHE A 508 -13.97 17.29 2.05
CA PHE A 508 -13.01 16.19 2.18
C PHE A 508 -12.29 16.21 3.53
N GLY A 509 -11.89 17.38 4.03
CA GLY A 509 -11.18 17.50 5.29
C GLY A 509 -12.00 16.99 6.47
N LEU A 510 -13.26 17.40 6.57
CA LEU A 510 -14.15 16.99 7.65
C LEU A 510 -14.57 15.53 7.56
N LEU A 511 -14.79 15.00 6.34
CA LEU A 511 -15.00 13.56 6.14
C LEU A 511 -13.85 12.74 6.73
N TYR A 512 -12.61 13.24 6.66
CA TYR A 512 -11.45 12.56 7.20
C TYR A 512 -11.08 12.96 8.64
N GLY A 513 -11.98 13.65 9.36
CA GLY A 513 -11.78 14.04 10.74
C GLY A 513 -10.72 15.13 10.95
N MET A 514 -10.56 16.05 10.00
CA MET A 514 -9.71 17.22 10.14
C MET A 514 -10.19 18.12 11.29
N SER A 515 -9.25 18.56 12.13
CA SER A 515 -9.52 19.50 13.23
C SER A 515 -9.50 20.96 12.75
N SER A 516 -10.01 21.88 13.58
CA SER A 516 -9.92 23.32 13.30
C SER A 516 -8.49 23.83 13.14
N PHE A 517 -7.52 23.18 13.82
CA PHE A 517 -6.10 23.45 13.61
C PHE A 517 -5.63 23.04 12.21
N GLY A 518 -6.00 21.83 11.75
CA GLY A 518 -5.64 21.35 10.41
C GLY A 518 -6.26 22.19 9.30
N LEU A 519 -7.50 22.65 9.48
CA LEU A 519 -8.17 23.53 8.53
C LEU A 519 -7.52 24.93 8.49
N ALA A 520 -7.23 25.51 9.66
CA ALA A 520 -6.55 26.81 9.77
C ALA A 520 -5.21 26.82 9.04
N GLN A 521 -4.41 25.76 9.22
CA GLN A 521 -3.10 25.63 8.58
C GLN A 521 -3.21 25.56 7.05
N ARG A 522 -4.19 24.81 6.52
CA ARG A 522 -4.37 24.67 5.06
C ARG A 522 -4.90 25.94 4.39
N LEU A 523 -5.76 26.69 5.10
CA LEU A 523 -6.35 27.92 4.59
C LEU A 523 -5.50 29.17 4.88
N GLY A 524 -4.49 29.07 5.76
CA GLY A 524 -3.71 30.24 6.18
C GLY A 524 -4.51 31.23 7.01
N ILE A 525 -5.55 30.78 7.72
CA ILE A 525 -6.47 31.63 8.51
C ILE A 525 -6.29 31.43 10.02
N GLY A 526 -6.92 32.30 10.81
CA GLY A 526 -6.93 32.18 12.27
C GLY A 526 -7.66 30.91 12.75
N ARG A 527 -7.17 30.31 13.84
CA ARG A 527 -7.80 29.10 14.43
C ARG A 527 -9.27 29.32 14.82
N GLN A 528 -9.61 30.51 15.30
CA GLN A 528 -10.98 30.86 15.65
C GLN A 528 -11.88 30.88 14.42
N GLU A 529 -11.41 31.50 13.34
CA GLU A 529 -12.13 31.56 12.06
C GLU A 529 -12.36 30.17 11.46
N ALA A 530 -11.34 29.31 11.47
CA ALA A 530 -11.48 27.91 11.07
C ALA A 530 -12.50 27.16 11.94
N SER A 531 -12.53 27.42 13.25
CA SER A 531 -13.52 26.83 14.16
C SER A 531 -14.94 27.29 13.84
N ASP A 532 -15.12 28.57 13.51
CA ASP A 532 -16.42 29.13 13.14
C ASP A 532 -16.92 28.56 11.80
N ILE A 533 -16.03 28.34 10.83
CA ILE A 533 -16.34 27.67 9.55
C ILE A 533 -16.86 26.24 9.79
N ILE A 534 -16.16 25.47 10.62
CA ILE A 534 -16.56 24.09 10.93
C ILE A 534 -17.91 24.06 11.65
N ARG A 535 -18.15 24.99 12.59
CA ARG A 535 -19.45 25.10 13.26
C ARG A 535 -20.57 25.36 12.26
N ARG A 536 -20.41 26.35 11.37
CA ARG A 536 -21.42 26.67 10.34
C ARG A 536 -21.71 25.50 9.41
N TYR A 537 -20.69 24.71 9.07
CA TYR A 537 -20.87 23.49 8.27
C TYR A 537 -21.80 22.48 8.98
N PHE A 538 -21.55 22.19 10.26
CA PHE A 538 -22.39 21.25 11.00
C PHE A 538 -23.77 21.80 11.38
N ASP A 539 -23.88 23.12 11.58
CA ASP A 539 -25.20 23.77 11.75
C ASP A 539 -26.02 23.68 10.45
N ALA A 540 -25.36 23.74 9.29
CA ALA A 540 -26.01 23.57 8.00
C ALA A 540 -26.39 22.10 7.71
N LEU A 541 -25.57 21.15 8.17
CA LEU A 541 -25.69 19.70 7.93
C LEU A 541 -25.74 18.92 9.26
N PRO A 542 -26.81 19.06 10.06
CA PRO A 542 -26.91 18.44 11.38
C PRO A 542 -26.89 16.91 11.33
N GLY A 543 -27.42 16.29 10.28
CA GLY A 543 -27.41 14.83 10.12
C GLY A 543 -26.00 14.28 9.95
N VAL A 544 -25.12 15.03 9.26
CA VAL A 544 -23.69 14.69 9.16
C VAL A 544 -23.06 14.70 10.55
N LYS A 545 -23.28 15.75 11.35
CA LYS A 545 -22.72 15.82 12.72
C LYS A 545 -23.15 14.63 13.57
N GLU A 546 -24.45 14.34 13.60
CA GLU A 546 -25.02 13.24 14.37
C GLU A 546 -24.43 11.89 13.94
N TYR A 547 -24.31 11.66 12.63
CA TYR A 547 -23.70 10.45 12.09
C TYR A 547 -22.24 10.29 12.53
N LEU A 548 -21.41 11.33 12.42
CA LEU A 548 -19.99 11.25 12.79
C LEU A 548 -19.79 11.01 14.30
N GLU A 549 -20.69 11.53 15.14
CA GLU A 549 -20.69 11.27 16.59
C GLU A 549 -21.09 9.83 16.89
N LYS A 550 -22.20 9.33 16.31
CA LYS A 550 -22.69 7.96 16.54
C LYS A 550 -21.79 6.87 15.95
N SER A 551 -21.24 7.09 14.75
CA SER A 551 -20.46 6.07 14.03
C SER A 551 -19.27 5.54 14.85
N TYR A 552 -18.62 6.41 15.62
CA TYR A 552 -17.53 5.99 16.51
C TYR A 552 -18.04 5.14 17.68
N ASP A 553 -19.10 5.56 18.35
CA ASP A 553 -19.66 4.85 19.50
C ASP A 553 -20.22 3.49 19.10
N ASP A 554 -20.89 3.39 17.95
CA ASP A 554 -21.41 2.14 17.39
C ASP A 554 -20.30 1.18 17.00
N ALA A 555 -19.22 1.69 16.37
CA ALA A 555 -18.06 0.87 16.04
C ALA A 555 -17.34 0.38 17.31
N LYS A 556 -17.21 1.23 18.33
CA LYS A 556 -16.60 0.86 19.61
C LYS A 556 -17.43 -0.17 20.38
N LYS A 557 -18.77 -0.05 20.35
CA LYS A 557 -19.68 -1.01 20.99
C LYS A 557 -19.62 -2.39 20.31
N ARG A 558 -19.52 -2.43 18.98
CA ARG A 558 -19.41 -3.68 18.20
C ARG A 558 -18.00 -4.28 18.21
N GLY A 559 -16.97 -3.44 18.34
CA GLY A 559 -15.57 -3.82 18.21
C GLY A 559 -14.99 -3.67 16.80
N TYR A 560 -15.80 -3.30 15.80
CA TYR A 560 -15.41 -3.15 14.40
C TYR A 560 -16.26 -2.09 13.67
N THR A 561 -15.75 -1.56 12.55
CA THR A 561 -16.56 -0.75 11.61
C THR A 561 -17.26 -1.64 10.58
N LEU A 562 -18.33 -1.16 9.96
CA LEU A 562 -19.14 -1.91 9.00
C LEU A 562 -19.47 -1.06 7.77
N THR A 563 -19.28 -1.58 6.56
CA THR A 563 -19.74 -0.98 5.29
C THR A 563 -21.18 -1.39 4.97
N LEU A 564 -21.83 -0.74 3.99
CA LEU A 564 -23.19 -1.13 3.56
C LEU A 564 -23.26 -2.57 3.06
N ALA A 565 -22.18 -3.07 2.46
CA ALA A 565 -22.13 -4.42 1.90
C ALA A 565 -21.71 -5.49 2.93
N GLY A 566 -21.52 -5.11 4.20
CA GLY A 566 -21.16 -6.05 5.27
C GLY A 566 -19.66 -6.18 5.54
N ARG A 567 -18.78 -5.43 4.86
CA ARG A 567 -17.34 -5.49 5.10
C ARG A 567 -17.02 -4.95 6.50
N ILE A 568 -16.23 -5.71 7.25
CA ILE A 568 -15.80 -5.30 8.60
C ILE A 568 -14.38 -4.77 8.62
N ARG A 569 -14.05 -4.00 9.67
CA ARG A 569 -12.68 -3.65 10.03
C ARG A 569 -12.55 -3.63 11.57
N PRO A 570 -11.94 -4.66 12.19
CA PRO A 570 -11.77 -4.72 13.64
C PRO A 570 -10.96 -3.56 14.20
N LEU A 571 -11.51 -2.84 15.17
CA LEU A 571 -10.83 -1.70 15.79
C LEU A 571 -9.59 -2.12 16.60
N GLY A 572 -9.55 -3.36 17.07
CA GLY A 572 -8.43 -3.92 17.83
C GLY A 572 -7.17 -4.16 17.01
N GLU A 573 -7.29 -4.27 15.68
CA GLU A 573 -6.16 -4.52 14.76
C GLU A 573 -5.58 -3.24 14.18
N VAL A 574 -6.31 -2.13 14.26
CA VAL A 574 -5.88 -0.84 13.72
C VAL A 574 -4.65 -0.33 14.47
N SER A 575 -3.53 -0.25 13.77
CA SER A 575 -2.30 0.33 14.31
C SER A 575 -2.44 1.85 14.47
N VAL A 576 -2.48 2.31 15.71
CA VAL A 576 -2.57 3.74 16.06
C VAL A 576 -1.38 4.19 16.90
N SER A 577 -0.89 5.40 16.64
CA SER A 577 0.15 5.98 17.49
C SER A 577 -0.41 6.29 18.88
N PRO A 578 0.27 5.91 19.99
CA PRO A 578 -0.17 6.27 21.34
C PRO A 578 -0.26 7.79 21.58
N ARG A 579 0.36 8.60 20.72
CA ARG A 579 0.32 10.08 20.78
C ARG A 579 -0.90 10.68 20.09
N ASP A 580 -1.60 9.91 19.26
CA ASP A 580 -2.73 10.37 18.46
C ASP A 580 -4.03 9.83 19.02
N ARG A 581 -4.60 10.57 19.96
CA ARG A 581 -5.82 10.17 20.69
C ARG A 581 -7.05 10.03 19.79
N ASP A 582 -7.05 10.65 18.60
CA ASP A 582 -8.19 10.69 17.69
C ASP A 582 -8.02 9.74 16.49
N ALA A 583 -6.90 9.03 16.37
CA ALA A 583 -6.63 8.15 15.22
C ALA A 583 -7.71 7.09 15.03
N LEU A 584 -8.09 6.41 16.10
CA LEU A 584 -9.12 5.36 16.04
C LEU A 584 -10.49 5.94 15.68
N ARG A 585 -10.81 7.15 16.14
CA ARG A 585 -12.06 7.84 15.80
C ARG A 585 -12.11 8.15 14.30
N ARG A 586 -11.02 8.63 13.71
CA ARG A 586 -10.95 8.88 12.26
C ARG A 586 -11.12 7.58 11.47
N VAL A 587 -10.52 6.48 11.92
CA VAL A 587 -10.71 5.18 11.26
C VAL A 587 -12.17 4.71 11.34
N ALA A 588 -12.80 4.86 12.51
CA ALA A 588 -14.18 4.45 12.74
C ALA A 588 -15.20 5.22 11.88
N VAL A 589 -14.90 6.48 11.59
CA VAL A 589 -15.72 7.37 10.79
C VAL A 589 -15.46 7.20 9.30
N ASN A 590 -14.19 7.08 8.89
CA ASN A 590 -13.83 7.07 7.48
C ASN A 590 -14.09 5.72 6.82
N THR A 591 -13.85 4.61 7.55
CA THR A 591 -13.92 3.26 6.98
C THR A 591 -15.30 2.93 6.41
N PRO A 592 -16.43 3.20 7.09
CA PRO A 592 -17.75 2.96 6.51
C PRO A 592 -17.98 3.71 5.19
N ILE A 593 -17.49 4.94 5.06
CA ILE A 593 -17.65 5.76 3.86
C ILE A 593 -16.74 5.27 2.73
N GLN A 594 -15.43 5.19 2.99
CA GLN A 594 -14.44 4.82 1.99
C GLN A 594 -14.54 3.36 1.58
N GLY A 595 -14.88 2.48 2.52
CA GLY A 595 -15.04 1.06 2.26
C GLY A 595 -16.30 0.76 1.47
N THR A 596 -17.42 1.42 1.78
CA THR A 596 -18.61 1.32 0.92
C THR A 596 -18.32 1.81 -0.50
N ALA A 597 -17.60 2.93 -0.66
CA ALA A 597 -17.21 3.40 -1.99
C ALA A 597 -16.30 2.38 -2.72
N ALA A 598 -15.40 1.71 -1.99
CA ALA A 598 -14.56 0.65 -2.56
C ALA A 598 -15.37 -0.59 -2.94
N ASP A 599 -16.34 -1.00 -2.12
CA ASP A 599 -17.25 -2.12 -2.41
C ASP A 599 -18.07 -1.84 -3.68
N ILE A 600 -18.57 -0.61 -3.84
CA ILE A 600 -19.27 -0.16 -5.06
C ILE A 600 -18.36 -0.24 -6.30
N ALA A 601 -17.11 0.24 -6.19
CA ALA A 601 -16.16 0.15 -7.30
C ALA A 601 -15.82 -1.31 -7.66
N ARG A 602 -15.63 -2.19 -6.67
CA ARG A 602 -15.41 -3.63 -6.89
C ARG A 602 -16.60 -4.27 -7.58
N LYS A 603 -17.82 -3.98 -7.13
CA LYS A 603 -19.06 -4.49 -7.74
C LYS A 603 -19.19 -4.05 -9.19
N ALA A 604 -18.88 -2.79 -9.49
CA ALA A 604 -18.87 -2.27 -10.86
C ALA A 604 -17.87 -3.01 -11.77
N MET A 605 -16.69 -3.40 -11.25
CA MET A 605 -15.73 -4.21 -12.01
C MET A 605 -16.25 -5.62 -12.31
N VAL A 606 -16.93 -6.25 -11.35
CA VAL A 606 -17.56 -7.57 -11.53
C VAL A 606 -18.68 -7.49 -12.56
N ASP A 607 -19.54 -6.47 -12.45
CA ASP A 607 -20.64 -6.25 -13.39
C ASP A 607 -20.13 -5.90 -14.79
N PHE A 608 -19.04 -5.15 -14.90
CA PHE A 608 -18.36 -4.88 -16.15
C PHE A 608 -17.90 -6.17 -16.84
N ALA A 609 -17.27 -7.08 -16.09
CA ALA A 609 -16.80 -8.34 -16.65
C ALA A 609 -17.94 -9.28 -17.09
N ALA A 610 -19.12 -9.15 -16.47
CA ALA A 610 -20.31 -9.91 -16.89
C ALA A 610 -20.87 -9.42 -18.23
N VAL A 611 -20.77 -8.11 -18.52
CA VAL A 611 -21.21 -7.51 -19.79
C VAL A 611 -20.14 -7.67 -20.88
N PHE A 612 -18.87 -7.47 -20.52
CA PHE A 612 -17.72 -7.53 -21.41
C PHE A 612 -16.76 -8.67 -21.01
N PRO A 613 -17.05 -9.92 -21.44
CA PRO A 613 -16.23 -11.06 -21.07
C PRO A 613 -14.83 -10.97 -21.70
N THR A 614 -13.86 -11.62 -21.05
CA THR A 614 -12.45 -11.56 -21.44
C THR A 614 -12.10 -12.33 -22.71
N SER A 615 -13.10 -12.89 -23.40
CA SER A 615 -12.99 -13.40 -24.78
C SER A 615 -13.31 -12.34 -25.85
N GLY A 616 -13.93 -11.21 -25.48
CA GLY A 616 -14.33 -10.14 -26.41
C GLY A 616 -13.20 -9.19 -26.81
N THR A 617 -13.55 -8.05 -27.43
CA THR A 617 -12.61 -6.98 -27.84
C THR A 617 -12.47 -5.84 -26.82
N VAL A 618 -13.37 -5.79 -25.83
CA VAL A 618 -13.37 -4.80 -24.76
C VAL A 618 -12.64 -5.37 -23.54
N ARG A 619 -11.76 -4.58 -22.92
CA ARG A 619 -10.93 -5.02 -21.78
C ARG A 619 -10.89 -3.95 -20.69
N LEU A 620 -11.11 -4.35 -19.44
CA LEU A 620 -10.79 -3.50 -18.29
C LEU A 620 -9.27 -3.49 -18.12
N VAL A 621 -8.69 -2.29 -17.97
CA VAL A 621 -7.23 -2.09 -17.99
C VAL A 621 -6.72 -1.55 -16.65
N LEU A 622 -7.43 -0.58 -16.06
CA LEU A 622 -7.05 0.02 -14.79
C LEU A 622 -8.26 0.26 -13.90
N GLN A 623 -8.00 0.17 -12.59
CA GLN A 623 -8.82 0.77 -11.56
C GLN A 623 -7.95 1.76 -10.79
N VAL A 624 -8.39 3.02 -10.71
CA VAL A 624 -7.69 4.10 -10.01
C VAL A 624 -8.65 4.74 -9.02
N HIS A 625 -8.58 4.31 -7.77
CA HIS A 625 -9.50 4.73 -6.70
C HIS A 625 -10.97 4.45 -7.01
N ASP A 626 -11.72 5.42 -7.51
CA ASP A 626 -13.13 5.36 -7.89
C ASP A 626 -13.34 5.48 -9.41
N SER A 627 -12.25 5.48 -10.18
CA SER A 627 -12.27 5.46 -11.64
C SER A 627 -11.98 4.08 -12.21
N LEU A 628 -12.71 3.72 -13.27
CA LEU A 628 -12.47 2.55 -14.12
C LEU A 628 -12.01 3.01 -15.51
N VAL A 629 -10.98 2.34 -16.04
CA VAL A 629 -10.48 2.57 -17.40
C VAL A 629 -10.53 1.25 -18.15
N CYS A 630 -11.26 1.23 -19.26
CA CYS A 630 -11.25 0.13 -20.21
C CYS A 630 -10.70 0.59 -21.57
N GLU A 631 -10.32 -0.37 -22.39
CA GLU A 631 -10.00 -0.15 -23.79
C GLU A 631 -10.93 -0.95 -24.71
N CYS A 632 -11.18 -0.40 -25.90
CA CYS A 632 -12.03 -1.01 -26.92
C CYS A 632 -11.66 -0.48 -28.31
N PRO A 633 -12.08 -1.16 -29.40
CA PRO A 633 -11.98 -0.60 -30.74
C PRO A 633 -12.63 0.78 -30.83
N ALA A 634 -12.02 1.71 -31.57
CA ALA A 634 -12.53 3.09 -31.69
C ALA A 634 -14.00 3.19 -32.15
N GLY A 635 -14.45 2.24 -32.98
CA GLY A 635 -15.83 2.20 -33.47
C GLY A 635 -16.87 1.88 -32.39
N ASP A 636 -16.47 1.21 -31.31
CA ASP A 636 -17.35 0.74 -30.24
C ASP A 636 -17.39 1.73 -29.06
N ALA A 637 -16.56 2.78 -29.08
CA ALA A 637 -16.27 3.62 -27.93
C ALA A 637 -17.50 4.29 -27.30
N GLU A 638 -18.45 4.80 -28.10
CA GLU A 638 -19.68 5.43 -27.58
C GLU A 638 -20.64 4.43 -26.93
N GLU A 639 -20.70 3.20 -27.43
CA GLU A 639 -21.52 2.13 -26.84
C GLU A 639 -20.90 1.64 -25.54
N VAL A 640 -19.58 1.40 -25.53
CA VAL A 640 -18.82 1.00 -24.34
C VAL A 640 -18.90 2.07 -23.26
N LYS A 641 -18.79 3.36 -23.63
CA LYS A 641 -18.94 4.49 -22.72
C LYS A 641 -20.30 4.52 -22.03
N ARG A 642 -21.39 4.40 -22.79
CA ARG A 642 -22.75 4.34 -22.22
C ARG A 642 -22.93 3.13 -21.31
N SER A 643 -22.44 1.98 -21.74
CA SER A 643 -22.53 0.75 -20.94
C SER A 643 -21.76 0.88 -19.63
N LEU A 644 -20.55 1.45 -19.67
CA LEU A 644 -19.72 1.68 -18.50
C LEU A 644 -20.38 2.64 -17.50
N GLU A 645 -20.97 3.74 -17.99
CA GLU A 645 -21.77 4.66 -17.16
C GLU A 645 -22.93 3.93 -16.48
N GLU A 646 -23.74 3.18 -17.24
CA GLU A 646 -24.88 2.44 -16.69
C GLU A 646 -24.47 1.38 -15.67
N ILE A 647 -23.38 0.65 -15.92
CA ILE A 647 -22.85 -0.37 -15.02
C ILE A 647 -22.44 0.27 -13.69
N MET A 648 -21.67 1.35 -13.75
CA MET A 648 -21.18 2.04 -12.56
C MET A 648 -22.32 2.70 -11.78
N GLU A 649 -23.26 3.38 -12.45
CA GLU A 649 -24.37 4.05 -11.78
C GLU A 649 -25.35 3.06 -11.10
N ARG A 650 -25.41 1.80 -11.57
CA ARG A 650 -26.24 0.73 -10.98
C ARG A 650 -25.51 -0.17 -9.98
N ALA A 651 -24.22 0.09 -9.71
CA ALA A 651 -23.41 -0.78 -8.86
C ALA A 651 -23.88 -0.83 -7.39
N ALA A 652 -24.67 0.15 -6.94
CA ALA A 652 -25.37 0.11 -5.66
C ALA A 652 -26.66 0.95 -5.67
N ASP A 653 -27.60 0.56 -4.81
CA ASP A 653 -28.82 1.31 -4.53
C ASP A 653 -28.60 2.23 -3.32
N LEU A 654 -28.50 3.53 -3.58
CA LEU A 654 -28.31 4.56 -2.56
C LEU A 654 -29.51 5.49 -2.52
N ALA A 655 -29.64 6.25 -1.43
CA ALA A 655 -30.72 7.24 -1.29
C ALA A 655 -30.58 8.44 -2.24
N VAL A 656 -29.42 8.55 -2.91
CA VAL A 656 -29.11 9.53 -3.94
C VAL A 656 -28.53 8.78 -5.15
N PRO A 657 -28.80 9.24 -6.38
CA PRO A 657 -28.25 8.58 -7.56
C PRO A 657 -26.73 8.59 -7.52
N LEU A 658 -26.08 7.50 -7.91
CA LEU A 658 -24.69 7.54 -8.34
C LEU A 658 -24.62 8.28 -9.67
N LYS A 659 -23.54 9.05 -9.88
CA LYS A 659 -23.32 9.77 -11.13
C LYS A 659 -21.89 9.55 -11.57
N VAL A 660 -21.72 9.32 -12.86
CA VAL A 660 -20.41 9.05 -13.46
C VAL A 660 -20.08 10.12 -14.51
N GLU A 661 -18.81 10.47 -14.62
CA GLU A 661 -18.29 11.31 -15.69
C GLU A 661 -17.32 10.49 -16.52
N SER A 662 -17.57 10.40 -17.83
CA SER A 662 -16.79 9.55 -18.72
C SER A 662 -16.13 10.33 -19.86
N LYS A 663 -14.99 9.81 -20.33
CA LYS A 663 -14.19 10.37 -21.42
C LYS A 663 -13.59 9.27 -22.30
N THR A 664 -13.24 9.65 -23.51
CA THR A 664 -12.59 8.79 -24.49
C THR A 664 -11.32 9.46 -25.02
N GLY A 665 -10.27 8.69 -25.22
CA GLY A 665 -8.98 9.23 -25.65
C GLY A 665 -7.98 8.15 -26.09
N LEU A 666 -6.93 8.58 -26.79
CA LEU A 666 -5.88 7.72 -27.34
C LEU A 666 -4.78 7.40 -26.32
N SER A 667 -4.77 8.10 -25.18
CA SER A 667 -3.80 7.90 -24.10
C SER A 667 -4.45 8.16 -22.75
N LEU A 668 -3.81 7.71 -21.68
CA LEU A 668 -4.29 7.96 -20.32
C LEU A 668 -4.28 9.47 -19.96
N ALA A 669 -3.61 10.32 -20.74
CA ALA A 669 -3.63 11.78 -20.54
C ALA A 669 -4.92 12.44 -21.04
N GLU A 670 -5.61 11.80 -21.98
CA GLU A 670 -6.81 12.35 -22.63
C GLU A 670 -8.11 11.96 -21.90
N VAL A 671 -8.06 10.90 -21.09
CA VAL A 671 -9.20 10.35 -20.36
C VAL A 671 -9.22 10.69 -18.88
#